data_AF-A0A0Q5SGD1-F1
#
_entry.id   AF-A0A0Q5SGD1-F1
#
_cell.length_a   1.000
_cell.length_b   1.000
_cell.length_c   1.000
_cell.angle_alpha   90.00
_cell.angle_beta   90.00
_cell.angle_gamma   90.00
#
_symmetry.space_group_name_H-M   'P 1'
#
loop_
_entity.id
_entity.type
_entity.pdbx_description
1 polymer ?
#
loop_
_entity_poly.entity_id
_entity_poly.type
_entity_poly.pdbx_seq_one_letter_code
_entity_poly.pdbx_strand_id
1 'polypeptide(L)'
;MVGALVTAVACLAAVLVPATSASAAPTTVAVDTASRTATGGWGSAEEGGAWTTWASPSAAFSVGDGVSKITGLKPGGSATATLKSVSAQDVEVRQSITLPTTPASLYQGWELRRQTDGSTYRGRLELGTSGKAVLAMSRVWKGKESPMGKTVLPSSVTTGSTVAVAFRAVGATTVTFQGKAWVRGATEPDWQVSVQDSSSTRVAAPGVVGIWQYASGGNKGAVETRFDDLSVTTSPQTAAPVPVPVPVPTPTTPTPEPAPTTPVTETPEPTAPVTSPSSSQGSAPVGGTSYAVPAGAIIVAPGGNDSAAGTQSAPLRTLAAAVAKAPSGGTVVLRAGSYNESVVVPFQKKLTIQSFPREAVWLDGSVPVSSWQRAGSGWSTPWSSFPSNTMDNVADNPRFVSAAFPLAARPDQLFYDGVQLTQVAPDRLAPGTFAADPASGRILLGSDPSGHAVRISNKGQAIWVQSPDSTIRGLGVRGYATPYADRGAIRLGNTGGTAENLVIQDNAMIGINLENNGGRLQHLTVERSGLLGVGTNASYDLELTDSVIRQNNWQRFKEAPVSGGVKITRSRGVTVTNNDISRNYSSGLWLDESVYDSKITGNTVDGNEWTGIQLELSSKAVVADNVITGGKAGLQIFNTDDVRVYNNSIGGFSQFGVKITQDERRQATASTGQDRRRPLPDPTMSWVTGKITVANNAFGSGGSYQVFVLDGKTNRSADSMGISFTGNAFNQRRTTAQATLVGWGGGDNKTVTRLDSVAALSAKNSSWRNVETSSVLDLGGMTGLLASSLGIVSTLPSDIAALIGQPGSARRIGAF
;
A
#
# COMPACT_ATOMS: atom_id res chain seq x y z
N MET A 1 -26.07 78.44 26.38
CA MET A 1 -26.70 77.58 25.36
C MET A 1 -25.62 76.72 24.73
N VAL A 2 -25.74 75.42 24.98
CA VAL A 2 -25.10 74.23 24.38
C VAL A 2 -23.77 74.44 23.62
N GLY A 3 -22.66 74.15 24.30
CA GLY A 3 -21.40 73.75 23.69
C GLY A 3 -21.31 72.23 23.62
N ALA A 4 -20.91 71.70 22.46
CA ALA A 4 -20.64 70.28 22.28
C ALA A 4 -19.16 70.10 21.86
N LEU A 5 -18.40 69.61 22.83
CA LEU A 5 -17.02 69.16 22.75
C LEU A 5 -17.00 67.79 22.05
N VAL A 6 -16.22 67.63 20.98
CA VAL A 6 -15.96 66.32 20.38
C VAL A 6 -14.81 65.67 21.17
N THR A 7 -15.14 64.69 22.01
CA THR A 7 -14.16 63.91 22.76
C THR A 7 -13.76 62.67 21.94
N ALA A 8 -12.50 62.65 21.49
CA ALA A 8 -11.86 61.46 20.98
C ALA A 8 -11.62 60.48 22.14
N VAL A 9 -12.20 59.27 22.07
CA VAL A 9 -11.84 58.16 22.95
C VAL A 9 -11.00 57.19 22.15
N ALA A 10 -9.68 57.22 22.41
CA ALA A 10 -8.76 56.19 22.00
C ALA A 10 -8.99 54.94 22.86
N CYS A 11 -9.55 53.88 22.27
CA CYS A 11 -9.48 52.55 22.87
C CYS A 11 -8.14 51.91 22.49
N LEU A 12 -7.17 51.96 23.42
CA LEU A 12 -6.04 51.04 23.45
C LEU A 12 -6.61 49.60 23.54
N ALA A 13 -6.61 48.88 22.42
CA ALA A 13 -6.62 47.42 22.48
C ALA A 13 -5.18 46.99 22.81
N ALA A 14 -4.94 46.68 24.09
CA ALA A 14 -3.74 45.99 24.49
C ALA A 14 -3.63 44.69 23.67
N VAL A 15 -2.64 44.63 22.79
CA VAL A 15 -2.20 43.36 22.20
C VAL A 15 -1.69 42.53 23.38
N LEU A 16 -2.52 41.58 23.85
CA LEU A 16 -2.01 40.44 24.58
C LEU A 16 -1.13 39.67 23.60
N VAL A 17 0.17 39.99 23.64
CA VAL A 17 1.19 39.08 23.14
C VAL A 17 0.98 37.78 23.91
N PRO A 18 0.70 36.63 23.25
CA PRO A 18 0.72 35.36 23.95
C PRO A 18 2.10 35.26 24.59
N ALA A 19 2.15 35.13 25.91
CA ALA A 19 3.39 34.82 26.60
C ALA A 19 3.92 33.52 25.97
N THR A 20 4.96 33.62 25.15
CA THR A 20 5.73 32.46 24.73
C THR A 20 6.31 31.88 26.00
N SER A 21 5.79 30.73 26.42
CA SER A 21 6.34 29.96 27.52
C SER A 21 7.83 29.79 27.26
N ALA A 22 8.67 30.40 28.11
CA ALA A 22 10.10 30.14 28.06
C ALA A 22 10.30 28.63 28.27
N SER A 23 10.88 27.93 27.29
CA SER A 23 11.30 26.54 27.48
C SER A 23 12.31 26.51 28.63
N ALA A 24 12.05 25.69 29.65
CA ALA A 24 12.98 25.52 30.76
C ALA A 24 14.35 25.03 30.24
N ALA A 25 15.42 25.47 30.88
CA ALA A 25 16.76 25.04 30.51
C ALA A 25 16.93 23.51 30.68
N PRO A 26 17.70 22.83 29.81
CA PRO A 26 17.96 21.41 29.97
C PRO A 26 18.56 21.11 31.34
N THR A 27 17.95 20.20 32.10
CA THR A 27 18.43 19.80 33.43
C THR A 27 18.62 18.30 33.49
N THR A 28 19.82 17.84 33.83
CA THR A 28 20.10 16.43 34.09
C THR A 28 19.41 16.02 35.38
N VAL A 29 18.68 14.90 35.36
CA VAL A 29 17.88 14.39 36.48
C VAL A 29 18.22 12.95 36.85
N ALA A 30 19.06 12.30 36.05
CA ALA A 30 19.71 11.05 36.41
C ALA A 30 21.03 10.87 35.68
N VAL A 31 21.98 10.27 36.38
CA VAL A 31 23.30 9.88 35.88
C VAL A 31 23.64 8.54 36.51
N ASP A 32 24.03 7.57 35.69
CA ASP A 32 24.56 6.29 36.15
C ASP A 32 25.83 5.92 35.37
N THR A 33 26.99 6.09 36.01
CA THR A 33 28.30 5.70 35.45
C THR A 33 28.74 4.31 35.92
N ALA A 34 27.85 3.58 36.60
CA ALA A 34 28.09 2.23 37.09
C ALA A 34 29.36 2.08 37.96
N SER A 35 29.76 3.16 38.65
CA SER A 35 31.01 3.21 39.43
C SER A 35 31.01 2.34 40.70
N ARG A 36 29.83 1.88 41.11
CA ARG A 36 29.58 1.07 42.31
C ARG A 36 29.62 -0.43 42.05
N THR A 37 29.64 -1.21 43.15
CA THR A 37 29.51 -2.67 43.11
C THR A 37 28.26 -3.13 43.84
N ALA A 38 27.41 -3.92 43.18
CA ALA A 38 26.26 -4.59 43.80
C ALA A 38 25.90 -5.92 43.10
N THR A 39 25.39 -6.87 43.89
CA THR A 39 24.88 -8.16 43.42
C THR A 39 23.38 -8.26 43.70
N GLY A 40 22.63 -8.91 42.82
CA GLY A 40 21.15 -9.03 42.96
C GLY A 40 20.37 -7.79 42.54
N GLY A 41 21.00 -6.88 41.79
CA GLY A 41 20.42 -5.61 41.35
C GLY A 41 21.49 -4.67 40.81
N TRP A 42 21.08 -3.47 40.42
CA TRP A 42 22.02 -2.39 40.08
C TRP A 42 22.20 -1.38 41.22
N GLY A 43 21.53 -1.47 42.37
CA GLY A 43 21.67 -0.48 43.45
C GLY A 43 21.13 0.91 43.05
N SER A 44 21.75 1.98 43.58
CA SER A 44 21.35 3.37 43.29
C SER A 44 22.26 4.05 42.28
N ALA A 45 21.65 4.71 41.29
CA ALA A 45 22.37 5.61 40.39
C ALA A 45 22.94 6.80 41.17
N GLU A 46 24.05 7.36 40.69
CA GLU A 46 24.70 8.54 41.26
C GLU A 46 23.73 9.73 41.34
N GLU A 47 22.86 9.86 40.35
CA GLU A 47 21.71 10.77 40.34
C GLU A 47 20.47 10.04 39.80
N GLY A 48 19.28 10.30 40.36
CA GLY A 48 18.02 9.67 39.93
C GLY A 48 17.53 8.50 40.80
N GLY A 49 18.28 8.12 41.84
CA GLY A 49 17.83 7.22 42.91
C GLY A 49 18.03 5.73 42.64
N ALA A 50 17.32 4.89 43.40
CA ALA A 50 17.47 3.43 43.37
C ALA A 50 16.82 2.78 42.13
N TRP A 51 17.55 1.86 41.50
CA TRP A 51 16.98 1.00 40.46
C TRP A 51 16.03 -0.03 41.06
N THR A 52 14.80 -0.07 40.56
CA THR A 52 13.90 -1.22 40.73
C THR A 52 14.14 -2.21 39.60
N THR A 53 14.53 -3.44 39.92
CA THR A 53 14.82 -4.48 38.90
C THR A 53 13.85 -5.64 39.00
N TRP A 54 13.59 -6.28 37.86
CA TRP A 54 12.87 -7.56 37.75
C TRP A 54 13.43 -8.35 36.57
N ALA A 55 13.56 -9.66 36.70
CA ALA A 55 14.06 -10.53 35.65
C ALA A 55 13.36 -11.89 35.67
N SER A 56 13.40 -12.59 34.54
CA SER A 56 13.05 -14.01 34.47
C SER A 56 13.97 -14.84 35.39
N PRO A 57 13.53 -16.00 35.95
CA PRO A 57 14.20 -16.69 37.06
C PRO A 57 15.69 -17.04 36.91
N SER A 58 16.21 -17.11 35.69
CA SER A 58 17.62 -17.42 35.40
C SER A 58 18.49 -16.19 35.11
N ALA A 59 17.88 -15.02 35.00
CA ALA A 59 18.58 -13.78 34.70
C ALA A 59 18.96 -13.04 35.98
N ALA A 60 20.13 -12.41 35.99
CA ALA A 60 20.64 -11.69 37.14
C ALA A 60 21.06 -10.27 36.74
N PHE A 61 20.83 -9.34 37.67
CA PHE A 61 21.35 -7.98 37.62
C PHE A 61 22.56 -7.87 38.56
N SER A 62 23.62 -7.24 38.07
CA SER A 62 24.80 -6.90 38.88
C SER A 62 25.43 -5.62 38.33
N VAL A 63 26.11 -4.86 39.17
CA VAL A 63 26.93 -3.72 38.76
C VAL A 63 28.31 -3.85 39.41
N GLY A 64 29.35 -3.48 38.69
CA GLY A 64 30.73 -3.56 39.13
C GLY A 64 31.67 -3.36 37.95
N ASP A 65 32.92 -2.98 38.24
CA ASP A 65 33.96 -2.69 37.23
C ASP A 65 33.54 -1.61 36.22
N GLY A 66 32.77 -0.61 36.67
CA GLY A 66 32.30 0.49 35.81
C GLY A 66 31.21 0.09 34.81
N VAL A 67 30.53 -1.05 34.98
CA VAL A 67 29.46 -1.48 34.09
C VAL A 67 28.29 -2.14 34.82
N SER A 68 27.08 -1.82 34.39
CA SER A 68 25.85 -2.50 34.78
C SER A 68 25.60 -3.70 33.86
N LYS A 69 25.34 -4.90 34.40
CA LYS A 69 25.20 -6.14 33.63
C LYS A 69 23.81 -6.75 33.81
N ILE A 70 23.30 -7.34 32.73
CA ILE A 70 22.23 -8.35 32.75
C ILE A 70 22.85 -9.63 32.22
N THR A 71 22.89 -10.68 33.05
CA THR A 71 23.49 -11.98 32.71
C THR A 71 22.44 -13.08 32.81
N GLY A 72 22.68 -14.23 32.16
CA GLY A 72 21.82 -15.40 32.31
C GLY A 72 20.42 -15.29 31.66
N LEU A 73 20.19 -14.29 30.80
CA LEU A 73 18.90 -14.11 30.13
C LEU A 73 18.69 -15.19 29.07
N LYS A 74 17.95 -16.24 29.45
CA LYS A 74 17.68 -17.41 28.59
C LYS A 74 16.77 -17.05 27.40
N PRO A 75 16.75 -17.87 26.33
CA PRO A 75 15.85 -17.68 25.20
C PRO A 75 14.38 -17.57 25.67
N GLY A 76 13.66 -16.56 25.18
CA GLY A 76 12.29 -16.26 25.60
C GLY A 76 12.17 -15.49 26.92
N GLY A 77 13.27 -15.20 27.60
CA GLY A 77 13.30 -14.45 28.86
C GLY A 77 13.25 -12.94 28.66
N SER A 78 12.72 -12.24 29.66
CA SER A 78 12.71 -10.78 29.76
C SER A 78 13.32 -10.27 31.06
N ALA A 79 13.81 -9.03 31.05
CA ALA A 79 14.31 -8.30 32.21
C ALA A 79 13.95 -6.81 32.12
N THR A 80 13.76 -6.15 33.27
CA THR A 80 13.44 -4.72 33.37
C THR A 80 14.17 -4.05 34.52
N ALA A 81 14.59 -2.80 34.33
CA ALA A 81 15.13 -1.94 35.38
C ALA A 81 14.50 -0.54 35.26
N THR A 82 14.09 0.09 36.37
CA THR A 82 13.39 1.40 36.33
C THR A 82 13.89 2.33 37.44
N LEU A 83 14.11 3.61 37.10
CA LEU A 83 14.39 4.69 38.04
C LEU A 83 13.07 5.37 38.43
N LYS A 84 12.47 4.93 39.54
CA LYS A 84 11.14 5.41 39.95
C LYS A 84 11.13 6.87 40.42
N SER A 85 12.27 7.40 40.86
CA SER A 85 12.40 8.77 41.35
C SER A 85 12.53 9.80 40.24
N VAL A 86 12.70 9.37 38.99
CA VAL A 86 12.82 10.23 37.81
C VAL A 86 11.48 10.20 37.08
N SER A 87 10.80 11.34 36.99
CA SER A 87 9.57 11.48 36.20
C SER A 87 9.63 12.75 35.38
N ALA A 88 9.50 12.63 34.07
CA ALA A 88 9.63 13.75 33.15
C ALA A 88 8.66 13.63 31.98
N GLN A 89 8.15 14.78 31.53
CA GLN A 89 7.40 14.88 30.29
C GLN A 89 8.38 15.02 29.14
N ASP A 90 9.04 16.16 29.00
CA ASP A 90 10.05 16.35 27.97
C ASP A 90 11.37 15.75 28.43
N VAL A 91 11.79 14.65 27.81
CA VAL A 91 12.88 13.80 28.32
C VAL A 91 13.75 13.26 27.19
N GLU A 92 15.06 13.32 27.38
CA GLU A 92 16.08 12.63 26.58
C GLU A 92 16.82 11.64 27.47
N VAL A 93 16.97 10.41 26.99
CA VAL A 93 17.75 9.34 27.62
C VAL A 93 18.93 9.04 26.71
N ARG A 94 20.14 9.09 27.25
CA ARG A 94 21.37 8.62 26.61
C ARG A 94 21.97 7.48 27.40
N GLN A 95 22.49 6.47 26.72
CA GLN A 95 23.21 5.37 27.36
C GLN A 95 24.13 4.67 26.36
N SER A 96 25.19 4.02 26.85
CA SER A 96 25.96 3.06 26.07
C SER A 96 25.56 1.62 26.42
N ILE A 97 25.46 0.77 25.40
CA ILE A 97 25.28 -0.68 25.55
C ILE A 97 26.40 -1.42 24.83
N THR A 98 27.06 -2.35 25.52
CA THR A 98 27.90 -3.36 24.89
C THR A 98 27.06 -4.56 24.49
N LEU A 99 27.02 -4.82 23.18
CA LEU A 99 26.25 -5.91 22.59
C LEU A 99 26.85 -7.28 22.95
N PRO A 100 26.04 -8.36 22.91
CA PRO A 100 26.51 -9.71 23.18
C PRO A 100 27.71 -10.07 22.28
N THR A 101 28.71 -10.74 22.85
CA THR A 101 29.91 -11.19 22.12
C THR A 101 29.66 -12.46 21.29
N THR A 102 28.56 -13.17 21.54
CA THR A 102 28.11 -14.31 20.76
C THR A 102 26.91 -13.94 19.89
N PRO A 103 26.72 -14.57 18.71
CA PRO A 103 25.55 -14.32 17.88
C PRO A 103 24.25 -14.58 18.62
N ALA A 104 23.45 -13.52 18.80
CA ALA A 104 22.18 -13.58 19.50
C ALA A 104 21.15 -12.65 18.83
N SER A 105 19.88 -13.01 18.95
CA SER A 105 18.74 -12.14 18.68
C SER A 105 18.27 -11.48 19.98
N LEU A 106 18.37 -10.16 20.06
CA LEU A 106 18.13 -9.38 21.27
C LEU A 106 17.28 -8.15 20.96
N TYR A 107 16.30 -7.88 21.80
CA TYR A 107 15.51 -6.66 21.77
C TYR A 107 15.82 -5.86 23.03
N GLN A 108 16.74 -4.91 22.91
CA GLN A 108 17.06 -3.97 23.99
C GLN A 108 16.15 -2.75 23.87
N GLY A 109 15.52 -2.32 24.95
CA GLY A 109 14.60 -1.19 24.99
C GLY A 109 14.91 -0.17 26.10
N TRP A 110 14.73 1.11 25.79
CA TRP A 110 14.72 2.24 26.71
C TRP A 110 13.30 2.80 26.77
N GLU A 111 12.71 2.79 27.95
CA GLU A 111 11.35 3.22 28.22
C GLU A 111 11.35 4.68 28.70
N LEU A 112 10.65 5.54 27.97
CA LEU A 112 10.46 6.96 28.25
C LEU A 112 9.00 7.21 28.61
N ARG A 113 8.77 8.00 29.65
CA ARG A 113 7.42 8.32 30.17
C ARG A 113 6.63 7.09 30.58
N ARG A 114 7.27 6.07 31.14
CA ARG A 114 6.59 4.85 31.58
C ARG A 114 5.54 5.16 32.65
N GLN A 115 4.32 4.74 32.38
CA GLN A 115 3.15 4.92 33.23
C GLN A 115 2.92 3.67 34.10
N THR A 116 2.13 3.83 35.16
CA THR A 116 1.76 2.72 36.06
C THR A 116 0.90 1.66 35.38
N ASP A 117 0.15 2.03 34.34
CA ASP A 117 -0.65 1.12 33.52
C ASP A 117 0.16 0.37 32.44
N GLY A 118 1.49 0.56 32.42
CA GLY A 118 2.40 -0.05 31.45
C GLY A 118 2.51 0.69 30.11
N SER A 119 1.83 1.83 29.95
CA SER A 119 2.01 2.68 28.76
C SER A 119 3.39 3.35 28.77
N THR A 120 4.09 3.38 27.65
CA THR A 120 5.43 3.99 27.54
C THR A 120 5.80 4.24 26.08
N TYR A 121 6.72 5.17 25.81
CA TYR A 121 7.47 5.15 24.55
C TYR A 121 8.71 4.29 24.74
N ARG A 122 8.94 3.36 23.83
CA ARG A 122 10.09 2.46 23.89
C ARG A 122 10.99 2.66 22.68
N GLY A 123 12.17 3.22 22.92
CA GLY A 123 13.28 3.23 21.97
C GLY A 123 13.97 1.88 22.03
N ARG A 124 14.38 1.31 20.90
CA ARG A 124 14.90 -0.06 20.85
C ARG A 124 16.13 -0.19 19.96
N LEU A 125 17.05 -1.04 20.39
CA LEU A 125 18.13 -1.58 19.57
C LEU A 125 17.85 -3.08 19.40
N GLU A 126 17.47 -3.47 18.19
CA GLU A 126 17.16 -4.86 17.83
C GLU A 126 18.38 -5.47 17.12
N LEU A 127 18.99 -6.47 17.74
CA LEU A 127 20.11 -7.23 17.16
C LEU A 127 19.58 -8.55 16.61
N GLY A 128 19.98 -8.90 15.39
CA GLY A 128 19.78 -10.24 14.83
C GLY A 128 21.04 -11.10 14.91
N THR A 129 20.86 -12.43 14.81
CA THR A 129 21.99 -13.39 14.80
C THR A 129 22.98 -13.21 13.65
N SER A 130 22.59 -12.51 12.58
CA SER A 130 23.49 -12.15 11.47
C SER A 130 24.40 -10.93 11.79
N GLY A 131 24.33 -10.37 12.99
CA GLY A 131 25.03 -9.14 13.38
C GLY A 131 24.39 -7.86 12.86
N LYS A 132 23.21 -7.92 12.22
CA LYS A 132 22.48 -6.73 11.78
C LYS A 132 21.78 -6.09 12.98
N ALA A 133 22.04 -4.81 13.21
CA ALA A 133 21.38 -4.00 14.23
C ALA A 133 20.37 -3.04 13.60
N VAL A 134 19.22 -2.89 14.24
CA VAL A 134 18.14 -1.99 13.85
C VAL A 134 17.85 -1.07 15.03
N LEU A 135 17.82 0.23 14.77
CA LEU A 135 17.28 1.21 15.67
C LEU A 135 15.77 1.28 15.42
N ALA A 136 14.96 0.94 16.40
CA ALA A 136 13.51 0.88 16.28
C ALA A 136 12.83 1.65 17.41
N MET A 137 11.57 2.03 17.21
CA MET A 137 10.78 2.80 18.16
C MET A 137 9.36 2.26 18.19
N SER A 138 8.78 2.16 19.37
CA SER A 138 7.43 1.70 19.59
C SER A 138 6.73 2.51 20.69
N ARG A 139 5.40 2.46 20.68
CA ARG A 139 4.55 2.90 21.78
C ARG A 139 3.91 1.68 22.40
N VAL A 140 4.05 1.53 23.71
CA VAL A 140 3.24 0.61 24.50
C VAL A 140 2.06 1.40 25.06
N TRP A 141 0.85 0.91 24.86
CA TRP A 141 -0.36 1.47 25.47
C TRP A 141 -1.07 0.35 26.22
N LYS A 142 -1.09 0.45 27.56
CA LYS A 142 -1.70 -0.54 28.45
C LYS A 142 -1.29 -1.99 28.12
N GLY A 143 0.01 -2.21 27.94
CA GLY A 143 0.59 -3.53 27.62
C GLY A 143 0.58 -3.92 26.14
N LYS A 144 -0.10 -3.17 25.25
CA LYS A 144 -0.04 -3.42 23.79
C LYS A 144 1.05 -2.56 23.14
N GLU A 145 2.08 -3.20 22.60
CA GLU A 145 3.15 -2.55 21.85
C GLU A 145 2.76 -2.32 20.38
N SER A 146 2.99 -1.11 19.86
CA SER A 146 2.76 -0.70 18.47
C SER A 146 4.04 -0.07 17.91
N PRO A 147 4.57 -0.53 16.77
CA PRO A 147 5.75 0.08 16.16
C PRO A 147 5.43 1.50 15.65
N MET A 148 6.42 2.39 15.72
CA MET A 148 6.29 3.79 15.27
C MET A 148 7.26 4.14 14.15
N GLY A 149 8.49 3.65 14.21
CA GLY A 149 9.53 3.92 13.21
C GLY A 149 10.75 3.05 13.44
N LYS A 150 11.56 2.81 12.39
CA LYS A 150 12.83 2.10 12.51
C LYS A 150 13.78 2.44 11.37
N THR A 151 15.07 2.27 11.59
CA THR A 151 16.12 2.33 10.57
C THR A 151 17.18 1.26 10.83
N VAL A 152 17.78 0.75 9.76
CA VAL A 152 18.90 -0.21 9.87
C VAL A 152 20.16 0.58 10.18
N LEU A 153 20.90 0.16 11.21
CA LEU A 153 22.17 0.79 11.55
C LEU A 153 23.28 0.32 10.60
N PRO A 154 24.34 1.12 10.40
CA PRO A 154 25.48 0.73 9.59
C PRO A 154 26.07 -0.62 10.02
N SER A 155 26.68 -1.35 9.08
CA SER A 155 27.27 -2.67 9.32
C SER A 155 28.42 -2.68 10.33
N SER A 156 28.88 -1.51 10.78
CA SER A 156 29.85 -1.36 11.86
C SER A 156 29.29 -1.72 13.24
N VAL A 157 27.97 -1.74 13.42
CA VAL A 157 27.33 -2.18 14.67
C VAL A 157 27.21 -3.71 14.66
N THR A 158 28.13 -4.38 15.35
CA THR A 158 28.23 -5.86 15.36
C THR A 158 28.25 -6.40 16.78
N THR A 159 28.20 -7.73 16.94
CA THR A 159 28.35 -8.41 18.23
C THR A 159 29.63 -7.95 18.95
N GLY A 160 29.53 -7.62 20.23
CA GLY A 160 30.65 -7.10 21.03
C GLY A 160 30.93 -5.60 20.89
N SER A 161 30.31 -4.89 19.94
CA SER A 161 30.44 -3.43 19.85
C SER A 161 29.79 -2.73 21.05
N THR A 162 30.41 -1.65 21.53
CA THR A 162 29.76 -0.69 22.43
C THR A 162 29.06 0.38 21.59
N VAL A 163 27.75 0.51 21.76
CA VAL A 163 26.87 1.39 20.99
C VAL A 163 26.31 2.45 21.93
N ALA A 164 26.55 3.71 21.62
CA ALA A 164 25.86 4.83 22.25
C ALA A 164 24.49 5.02 21.59
N VAL A 165 23.47 5.29 22.41
CA VAL A 165 22.11 5.58 21.95
C VAL A 165 21.61 6.88 22.57
N ALA A 166 20.71 7.56 21.86
CA ALA A 166 19.90 8.63 22.43
C ALA A 166 18.45 8.46 21.97
N PHE A 167 17.51 8.60 22.89
CA PHE A 167 16.08 8.65 22.62
C PHE A 167 15.46 9.88 23.28
N ARG A 168 14.59 10.59 22.58
CA ARG A 168 13.99 11.84 23.07
C ARG A 168 12.50 11.88 22.81
N ALA A 169 11.70 12.19 23.84
CA ALA A 169 10.25 12.39 23.75
C ALA A 169 9.88 13.79 24.25
N VAL A 170 9.37 14.65 23.37
CA VAL A 170 9.05 16.07 23.66
C VAL A 170 7.63 16.41 23.22
N GLY A 171 6.92 17.18 24.04
CA GLY A 171 5.55 17.66 23.79
C GLY A 171 4.48 16.80 24.49
N ALA A 172 3.26 17.36 24.56
CA ALA A 172 2.13 16.75 25.28
C ALA A 172 0.91 16.53 24.37
N THR A 173 0.55 17.52 23.54
CA THR A 173 -0.55 17.42 22.56
C THR A 173 -0.16 16.58 21.36
N THR A 174 1.05 16.82 20.85
CA THR A 174 1.77 15.96 19.92
C THR A 174 3.09 15.65 20.59
N VAL A 175 3.44 14.37 20.68
CA VAL A 175 4.75 13.95 21.20
C VAL A 175 5.68 13.69 20.02
N THR A 176 6.73 14.49 19.89
CA THR A 176 7.84 14.19 18.99
C THR A 176 8.73 13.19 19.69
N PHE A 177 8.76 11.95 19.21
CA PHE A 177 9.63 10.89 19.70
C PHE A 177 10.76 10.68 18.67
N GLN A 178 12.01 10.63 19.12
CA GLN A 178 13.19 10.54 18.24
C GLN A 178 14.19 9.52 18.78
N GLY A 179 15.00 8.95 17.89
CA GLY A 179 16.05 7.99 18.22
C GLY A 179 17.28 8.13 17.33
N LYS A 180 18.45 7.87 17.90
CA LYS A 180 19.72 7.70 17.18
C LYS A 180 20.64 6.73 17.93
N ALA A 181 21.53 6.09 17.19
CA ALA A 181 22.54 5.19 17.71
C ALA A 181 23.81 5.21 16.86
N TRP A 182 24.97 5.07 17.51
CA TRP A 182 26.28 5.05 16.86
C TRP A 182 27.27 4.23 17.68
N VAL A 183 28.31 3.71 17.03
CA VAL A 183 29.40 3.02 17.75
C VAL A 183 30.11 4.04 18.64
N ARG A 184 30.38 3.69 19.91
CA ARG A 184 31.06 4.60 20.85
C ARG A 184 32.42 5.01 20.26
N GLY A 185 32.70 6.31 20.26
CA GLY A 185 33.89 6.92 19.66
C GLY A 185 33.71 7.39 18.21
N ALA A 186 32.64 6.99 17.51
CA ALA A 186 32.25 7.59 16.24
C ALA A 186 31.56 8.95 16.44
N THR A 187 31.52 9.77 15.39
CA THR A 187 30.76 11.03 15.39
C THR A 187 29.28 10.76 15.67
N GLU A 188 28.71 11.49 16.63
CA GLU A 188 27.29 11.44 16.93
C GLU A 188 26.48 11.92 15.72
N PRO A 189 25.54 11.10 15.19
CA PRO A 189 24.75 11.50 14.04
C PRO A 189 23.58 12.42 14.44
N ASP A 190 22.98 13.04 13.43
CA ASP A 190 21.64 13.63 13.57
C ASP A 190 20.61 12.55 13.97
N TRP A 191 19.40 12.98 14.36
CA TRP A 191 18.30 12.07 14.69
C TRP A 191 17.97 11.18 13.50
N GLN A 192 18.22 9.88 13.63
CA GLN A 192 18.09 8.91 12.54
C GLN A 192 16.65 8.41 12.36
N VAL A 193 15.84 8.48 13.42
CA VAL A 193 14.40 8.21 13.40
C VAL A 193 13.69 9.32 14.16
N SER A 194 12.64 9.90 13.58
CA SER A 194 11.84 10.96 14.19
C SER A 194 10.37 10.76 13.82
N VAL A 195 9.51 10.64 14.83
CA VAL A 195 8.08 10.37 14.67
C VAL A 195 7.27 11.34 15.52
N GLN A 196 6.09 11.73 15.04
CA GLN A 196 5.13 12.54 15.81
C GLN A 196 3.93 11.68 16.20
N ASP A 197 3.61 11.66 17.49
CA ASP A 197 2.45 10.96 18.03
C ASP A 197 1.44 11.96 18.59
N SER A 198 0.42 12.24 17.78
CA SER A 198 -0.77 13.00 18.16
C SER A 198 -1.97 12.10 18.48
N SER A 199 -1.76 10.78 18.58
CA SER A 199 -2.86 9.83 18.81
C SER A 199 -3.50 10.01 20.19
N SER A 200 -4.72 9.48 20.36
CA SER A 200 -5.39 9.44 21.65
C SER A 200 -4.71 8.50 22.66
N THR A 201 -3.87 7.58 22.18
CA THR A 201 -3.11 6.62 22.99
C THR A 201 -1.68 7.07 23.27
N ARG A 202 -1.28 8.25 22.78
CA ARG A 202 0.06 8.82 22.97
C ARG A 202 0.34 8.94 24.48
N VAL A 203 1.60 8.75 24.86
CA VAL A 203 1.99 8.89 26.27
C VAL A 203 2.29 10.37 26.57
N ALA A 204 1.22 11.12 26.85
CA ALA A 204 1.28 12.58 27.03
C ALA A 204 1.76 13.00 28.42
N ALA A 205 1.42 12.24 29.45
CA ALA A 205 1.78 12.53 30.83
C ALA A 205 3.29 12.33 31.08
N PRO A 206 3.88 13.06 32.05
CA PRO A 206 5.20 12.70 32.55
C PRO A 206 5.19 11.26 33.08
N GLY A 207 6.32 10.59 32.99
CA GLY A 207 6.44 9.23 33.53
C GLY A 207 7.89 8.83 33.73
N VAL A 208 8.07 7.63 34.27
CA VAL A 208 9.39 7.17 34.70
C VAL A 208 10.25 6.70 33.53
N VAL A 209 11.55 6.68 33.74
CA VAL A 209 12.52 6.15 32.78
C VAL A 209 12.99 4.76 33.19
N GLY A 210 13.23 3.90 32.20
CA GLY A 210 13.66 2.54 32.46
C GLY A 210 14.22 1.82 31.26
N ILE A 211 14.56 0.57 31.49
CA ILE A 211 15.09 -0.37 30.53
C ILE A 211 14.17 -1.60 30.50
N TRP A 212 13.92 -2.11 29.31
CA TRP A 212 13.28 -3.39 29.06
C TRP A 212 14.17 -4.19 28.10
N GLN A 213 14.37 -5.48 28.36
CA GLN A 213 15.16 -6.35 27.52
C GLN A 213 14.45 -7.68 27.30
N TYR A 214 14.49 -8.19 26.06
CA TYR A 214 14.00 -9.51 25.70
C TYR A 214 14.99 -10.27 24.83
N ALA A 215 15.31 -11.50 25.23
CA ALA A 215 16.09 -12.44 24.42
C ALA A 215 15.14 -13.31 23.60
N SER A 216 15.30 -13.33 22.27
CA SER A 216 14.44 -14.14 21.39
C SER A 216 14.46 -15.62 21.77
N GLY A 217 13.32 -16.29 21.68
CA GLY A 217 13.20 -17.74 21.88
C GLY A 217 14.06 -18.57 20.91
N GLY A 218 14.47 -18.01 19.78
CA GLY A 218 15.36 -18.65 18.80
C GLY A 218 16.85 -18.64 19.16
N ASN A 219 17.25 -18.07 20.30
CA ASN A 219 18.65 -18.05 20.72
C ASN A 219 19.12 -19.43 21.17
N LYS A 220 20.38 -19.77 20.89
CA LYS A 220 21.00 -21.06 21.29
C LYS A 220 21.39 -21.12 22.77
N GLY A 221 21.51 -19.97 23.42
CA GLY A 221 22.00 -19.85 24.79
C GLY A 221 21.51 -18.57 25.47
N ALA A 222 21.95 -18.38 26.72
CA ALA A 222 21.67 -17.16 27.45
C ALA A 222 22.46 -15.99 26.87
N VAL A 223 21.90 -14.80 26.98
CA VAL A 223 22.51 -13.55 26.52
C VAL A 223 23.03 -12.76 27.73
N GLU A 224 24.19 -12.13 27.54
CA GLU A 224 24.74 -11.11 28.43
C GLU A 224 24.78 -9.77 27.70
N THR A 225 24.42 -8.70 28.40
CA THR A 225 24.58 -7.32 27.94
C THR A 225 25.12 -6.45 29.05
N ARG A 226 25.91 -5.44 28.67
CA ARG A 226 26.51 -4.48 29.60
C ARG A 226 26.06 -3.08 29.23
N PHE A 227 25.86 -2.25 30.24
CA PHE A 227 25.37 -0.88 30.13
C PHE A 227 26.30 0.04 30.90
N ASP A 228 26.44 1.25 30.39
CA ASP A 228 27.31 2.28 30.95
C ASP A 228 26.85 3.67 30.48
N ASP A 229 27.32 4.72 31.15
CA ASP A 229 27.06 6.14 30.84
C ASP A 229 25.58 6.49 30.64
N LEU A 230 24.70 6.10 31.57
CA LEU A 230 23.33 6.58 31.54
C LEU A 230 23.32 8.07 31.88
N SER A 231 22.64 8.87 31.07
CA SER A 231 22.19 10.21 31.46
C SER A 231 20.76 10.46 31.02
N VAL A 232 20.01 11.15 31.86
CA VAL A 232 18.61 11.53 31.60
C VAL A 232 18.47 13.02 31.80
N THR A 233 18.02 13.72 30.75
CA THR A 233 17.88 15.17 30.75
C THR A 233 16.43 15.55 30.51
N THR A 234 15.93 16.50 31.30
CA THR A 234 14.61 17.13 31.12
C THR A 234 14.73 18.38 30.27
N SER A 235 13.66 18.74 29.56
CA SER A 235 13.62 19.91 28.67
C SER A 235 14.79 19.95 27.66
N PRO A 236 15.05 18.88 26.90
CA PRO A 236 16.23 18.72 26.05
C PRO A 236 16.26 19.63 24.80
N GLN A 237 15.37 20.63 24.71
CA GLN A 237 15.36 21.62 23.63
C GLN A 237 15.88 22.95 24.15
N THR A 238 16.99 23.42 23.58
CA THR A 238 17.49 24.78 23.80
C THR A 238 16.49 25.79 23.25
N ALA A 239 16.22 26.86 24.01
CA ALA A 239 15.34 27.95 23.58
C ALA A 239 15.79 28.50 22.21
N ALA A 240 14.84 28.73 21.30
CA ALA A 240 15.11 29.39 20.03
C ALA A 240 15.70 30.80 20.30
N PRO A 241 16.77 31.23 19.61
CA PRO A 241 17.28 32.59 19.74
C PRO A 241 16.22 33.59 19.27
N VAL A 242 16.04 34.67 20.04
CA VAL A 242 15.15 35.78 19.70
C VAL A 242 15.61 36.39 18.37
N PRO A 243 14.71 36.62 17.37
CA PRO A 243 15.12 37.18 16.10
C PRO A 243 15.64 38.62 16.28
N VAL A 244 16.87 38.87 15.86
CA VAL A 244 17.41 40.23 15.65
C VAL A 244 16.94 40.69 14.26
N PRO A 245 16.45 41.94 14.09
CA PRO A 245 16.02 42.41 12.78
C PRO A 245 17.22 42.59 11.85
N VAL A 246 17.20 41.96 10.67
CA VAL A 246 18.25 42.06 9.65
C VAL A 246 17.74 42.91 8.47
N PRO A 247 18.57 43.79 7.88
CA PRO A 247 18.12 44.84 6.95
C PRO A 247 17.94 44.36 5.50
N VAL A 248 17.15 45.15 4.77
CA VAL A 248 16.75 44.99 3.35
C VAL A 248 17.95 45.08 2.38
N PRO A 249 18.07 44.21 1.36
CA PRO A 249 19.04 44.39 0.28
C PRO A 249 18.46 45.07 -0.98
N THR A 250 19.29 45.91 -1.61
CA THR A 250 19.10 46.66 -2.86
C THR A 250 19.55 45.81 -4.08
N PRO A 251 19.01 45.99 -5.30
CA PRO A 251 19.07 44.98 -6.38
C PRO A 251 20.27 45.13 -7.34
N THR A 252 20.65 44.02 -7.99
CA THR A 252 21.53 43.99 -9.17
C THR A 252 20.96 43.13 -10.31
N THR A 253 21.34 43.53 -11.52
CA THR A 253 20.77 43.32 -12.86
C THR A 253 21.28 42.04 -13.58
N PRO A 254 20.93 41.72 -14.86
CA PRO A 254 20.21 40.50 -15.25
C PRO A 254 21.01 39.57 -16.19
N THR A 255 20.36 38.55 -16.79
CA THR A 255 20.61 37.87 -18.11
C THR A 255 20.44 36.33 -18.01
N PRO A 256 20.02 35.53 -19.04
CA PRO A 256 19.45 35.82 -20.38
C PRO A 256 18.07 35.15 -20.69
N GLU A 257 17.56 35.51 -21.87
CA GLU A 257 16.35 35.11 -22.61
C GLU A 257 16.28 33.62 -23.05
N PRO A 258 15.07 33.01 -23.19
CA PRO A 258 14.88 31.58 -23.46
C PRO A 258 14.87 31.20 -24.96
N ALA A 259 15.36 29.99 -25.26
CA ALA A 259 15.31 29.35 -26.59
C ALA A 259 13.93 28.71 -26.88
N PRO A 260 13.52 28.57 -28.16
CA PRO A 260 12.12 28.39 -28.57
C PRO A 260 11.57 26.98 -28.35
N THR A 261 10.26 26.96 -28.08
CA THR A 261 9.41 25.81 -27.77
C THR A 261 9.07 24.96 -29.00
N THR A 262 9.16 23.63 -28.87
CA THR A 262 8.50 22.67 -29.76
C THR A 262 7.05 22.43 -29.33
N PRO A 263 6.08 22.26 -30.26
CA PRO A 263 4.67 22.11 -29.90
C PRO A 263 4.40 20.73 -29.28
N VAL A 264 3.64 20.73 -28.19
CA VAL A 264 3.11 19.51 -27.57
C VAL A 264 1.93 19.04 -28.41
N THR A 265 2.02 17.83 -28.95
CA THR A 265 0.94 17.13 -29.65
C THR A 265 -0.23 16.90 -28.70
N GLU A 266 -1.43 17.32 -29.13
CA GLU A 266 -2.70 17.10 -28.45
C GLU A 266 -2.96 15.60 -28.20
N THR A 267 -3.53 15.31 -27.03
CA THR A 267 -3.98 13.97 -26.67
C THR A 267 -5.21 13.62 -27.50
N PRO A 268 -5.24 12.51 -28.26
CA PRO A 268 -6.38 12.19 -29.11
C PRO A 268 -7.58 11.76 -28.27
N GLU A 269 -8.73 12.32 -28.62
CA GLU A 269 -10.06 11.93 -28.18
C GLU A 269 -10.36 10.47 -28.59
N PRO A 270 -10.83 9.59 -27.69
CA PRO A 270 -11.15 8.22 -28.07
C PRO A 270 -12.51 8.18 -28.78
N THR A 271 -12.50 7.87 -30.07
CA THR A 271 -13.72 7.55 -30.83
C THR A 271 -13.88 6.03 -31.02
N ALA A 272 -15.13 5.58 -30.89
CA ALA A 272 -15.75 4.29 -31.31
C ALA A 272 -15.86 3.16 -30.25
N PRO A 273 -16.89 2.28 -30.36
CA PRO A 273 -17.99 2.16 -29.41
C PRO A 273 -17.72 1.14 -28.31
N VAL A 274 -18.16 1.50 -27.11
CA VAL A 274 -18.02 0.73 -25.86
C VAL A 274 -19.11 -0.35 -25.81
N THR A 275 -18.71 -1.61 -25.65
CA THR A 275 -19.57 -2.59 -24.98
C THR A 275 -19.79 -2.06 -23.56
N SER A 276 -20.99 -1.55 -23.30
CA SER A 276 -21.40 -1.16 -21.95
C SER A 276 -21.24 -2.37 -21.02
N PRO A 277 -20.84 -2.18 -19.75
CA PRO A 277 -20.76 -3.29 -18.81
C PRO A 277 -22.11 -4.03 -18.81
N SER A 278 -22.05 -5.36 -18.80
CA SER A 278 -23.27 -6.16 -18.59
C SER A 278 -23.92 -5.73 -17.28
N SER A 279 -25.25 -5.71 -17.21
CA SER A 279 -26.00 -5.27 -16.01
C SER A 279 -25.73 -6.10 -14.75
N SER A 280 -24.90 -7.15 -14.82
CA SER A 280 -24.48 -8.01 -13.71
C SER A 280 -23.14 -7.63 -13.07
N GLN A 281 -22.33 -6.77 -13.70
CA GLN A 281 -21.00 -6.42 -13.20
C GLN A 281 -20.99 -5.07 -12.49
N GLY A 282 -20.14 -4.95 -11.46
CA GLY A 282 -19.95 -3.74 -10.68
C GLY A 282 -20.87 -3.64 -9.47
N SER A 283 -20.65 -2.60 -8.68
CA SER A 283 -21.52 -2.26 -7.56
C SER A 283 -22.87 -1.74 -8.03
N ALA A 284 -23.92 -2.03 -7.28
CA ALA A 284 -25.12 -1.19 -7.32
C ALA A 284 -24.73 0.30 -7.11
N PRO A 285 -25.42 1.27 -7.74
CA PRO A 285 -25.18 2.68 -7.49
C PRO A 285 -25.26 2.99 -5.99
N VAL A 286 -24.46 3.96 -5.50
CA VAL A 286 -24.50 4.34 -4.08
C VAL A 286 -25.92 4.81 -3.72
N GLY A 287 -26.52 4.15 -2.71
CA GLY A 287 -27.93 4.34 -2.33
C GLY A 287 -28.93 3.45 -3.08
N GLY A 288 -28.47 2.57 -3.97
CA GLY A 288 -29.32 1.61 -4.70
C GLY A 288 -29.58 0.30 -3.95
N THR A 289 -28.76 -0.03 -2.94
CA THR A 289 -28.89 -1.26 -2.15
C THR A 289 -30.03 -1.18 -1.14
N SER A 290 -30.58 -2.32 -0.73
CA SER A 290 -31.70 -2.41 0.23
C SER A 290 -31.47 -3.43 1.33
N TYR A 291 -30.29 -3.40 1.94
CA TYR A 291 -29.96 -4.28 3.05
C TYR A 291 -30.93 -4.05 4.24
N ALA A 292 -31.47 -5.13 4.79
CA ALA A 292 -32.30 -5.05 5.98
C ALA A 292 -31.51 -4.46 7.16
N VAL A 293 -32.20 -3.73 8.04
CA VAL A 293 -31.65 -3.21 9.30
C VAL A 293 -31.93 -4.23 10.40
N PRO A 294 -30.93 -4.98 10.90
CA PRO A 294 -31.17 -5.99 11.92
C PRO A 294 -31.61 -5.36 13.24
N ALA A 295 -32.39 -6.10 14.03
CA ALA A 295 -32.69 -5.72 15.41
C ALA A 295 -31.38 -5.56 16.20
N GLY A 296 -31.25 -4.46 16.95
CA GLY A 296 -30.03 -4.16 17.71
C GLY A 296 -28.88 -3.56 16.89
N ALA A 297 -29.10 -3.23 15.61
CA ALA A 297 -28.11 -2.50 14.82
C ALA A 297 -27.79 -1.12 15.42
N ILE A 298 -26.52 -0.73 15.34
CA ILE A 298 -26.06 0.61 15.74
C ILE A 298 -26.21 1.55 14.55
N ILE A 299 -27.07 2.56 14.69
CA ILE A 299 -27.38 3.53 13.65
C ILE A 299 -26.46 4.75 13.75
N VAL A 300 -25.93 5.17 12.61
CA VAL A 300 -25.08 6.36 12.45
C VAL A 300 -25.75 7.33 11.49
N ALA A 301 -25.77 8.62 11.80
CA ALA A 301 -26.27 9.67 10.91
C ALA A 301 -25.41 10.94 11.04
N PRO A 302 -25.23 11.76 9.99
CA PRO A 302 -24.38 12.95 10.07
C PRO A 302 -24.83 13.96 11.14
N GLY A 303 -26.14 14.04 11.40
CA GLY A 303 -26.74 14.87 12.44
C GLY A 303 -26.89 14.19 13.81
N GLY A 304 -26.30 13.00 14.00
CA GLY A 304 -26.36 12.27 15.27
C GLY A 304 -25.47 12.84 16.36
N ASN A 305 -25.38 12.12 17.49
CA ASN A 305 -24.54 12.48 18.63
C ASN A 305 -23.81 11.23 19.16
N ASP A 306 -22.49 11.27 19.32
CA ASP A 306 -21.69 10.09 19.74
C ASP A 306 -21.97 9.65 21.19
N SER A 307 -22.61 10.49 22.01
CA SER A 307 -23.11 10.13 23.33
C SER A 307 -24.50 9.46 23.31
N ALA A 308 -25.15 9.41 22.15
CA ALA A 308 -26.50 8.86 22.00
C ALA A 308 -26.52 7.33 22.09
N ALA A 309 -27.72 6.76 22.15
CA ALA A 309 -27.92 5.32 22.25
C ALA A 309 -27.44 4.55 21.00
N GLY A 310 -27.41 5.19 19.82
CA GLY A 310 -27.15 4.53 18.54
C GLY A 310 -28.38 3.79 18.00
N THR A 311 -29.58 4.21 18.41
CA THR A 311 -30.85 3.73 17.86
C THR A 311 -31.27 4.60 16.68
N GLN A 312 -32.29 4.19 15.93
CA GLN A 312 -32.79 5.01 14.81
C GLN A 312 -33.34 6.38 15.27
N SER A 313 -33.93 6.47 16.46
CA SER A 313 -34.42 7.72 17.05
C SER A 313 -33.33 8.56 17.73
N ALA A 314 -32.20 7.95 18.08
CA ALA A 314 -31.06 8.60 18.72
C ALA A 314 -29.73 8.07 18.14
N PRO A 315 -29.44 8.38 16.86
CA PRO A 315 -28.29 7.82 16.15
C PRO A 315 -26.97 8.41 16.65
N LEU A 316 -25.90 7.63 16.51
CA LEU A 316 -24.54 8.14 16.68
C LEU A 316 -24.16 9.06 15.51
N ARG A 317 -23.15 9.92 15.71
CA ARG A 317 -22.68 10.84 14.67
C ARG A 317 -21.64 10.20 13.77
N THR A 318 -20.75 9.40 14.36
CA THR A 318 -19.53 8.89 13.71
C THR A 318 -19.53 7.37 13.58
N LEU A 319 -18.97 6.88 12.49
CA LEU A 319 -18.70 5.46 12.29
C LEU A 319 -17.71 4.94 13.36
N ALA A 320 -16.73 5.74 13.76
CA ALA A 320 -15.80 5.37 14.83
C ALA A 320 -16.51 5.08 16.17
N ALA A 321 -17.45 5.93 16.59
CA ALA A 321 -18.24 5.69 17.80
C ALA A 321 -19.12 4.43 17.66
N ALA A 322 -19.67 4.20 16.47
CA ALA A 322 -20.49 3.02 16.21
C ALA A 322 -19.68 1.72 16.26
N VAL A 323 -18.48 1.70 15.68
CA VAL A 323 -17.55 0.58 15.81
C VAL A 323 -17.18 0.35 17.28
N ALA A 324 -16.97 1.40 18.07
CA ALA A 324 -16.67 1.29 19.50
C ALA A 324 -17.85 0.72 20.30
N LYS A 325 -19.09 1.09 19.93
CA LYS A 325 -20.32 0.68 20.63
C LYS A 325 -20.86 -0.69 20.20
N ALA A 326 -20.73 -1.05 18.94
CA ALA A 326 -21.26 -2.30 18.41
C ALA A 326 -20.58 -3.52 19.08
N PRO A 327 -21.35 -4.54 19.48
CA PRO A 327 -20.79 -5.81 19.94
C PRO A 327 -20.14 -6.56 18.77
N SER A 328 -19.25 -7.51 19.06
CA SER A 328 -18.75 -8.43 18.03
C SER A 328 -19.92 -9.27 17.49
N GLY A 329 -19.95 -9.49 16.18
CA GLY A 329 -21.11 -10.01 15.44
C GLY A 329 -22.20 -8.98 15.14
N GLY A 330 -22.05 -7.74 15.62
CA GLY A 330 -23.03 -6.67 15.43
C GLY A 330 -23.03 -6.04 14.04
N THR A 331 -24.11 -5.30 13.75
CA THR A 331 -24.25 -4.53 12.50
C THR A 331 -24.24 -3.03 12.80
N VAL A 332 -23.43 -2.28 12.06
CA VAL A 332 -23.44 -0.82 12.00
C VAL A 332 -24.12 -0.39 10.71
N VAL A 333 -25.13 0.48 10.82
CA VAL A 333 -25.92 0.97 9.68
C VAL A 333 -25.79 2.49 9.57
N LEU A 334 -25.26 2.96 8.45
CA LEU A 334 -25.07 4.39 8.18
C LEU A 334 -26.25 4.96 7.40
N ARG A 335 -26.83 6.06 7.89
CA ARG A 335 -27.81 6.87 7.17
C ARG A 335 -27.14 7.73 6.10
N ALA A 336 -27.94 8.22 5.16
CA ALA A 336 -27.52 9.04 4.03
C ALA A 336 -26.62 10.20 4.48
N GLY A 337 -25.52 10.40 3.75
CA GLY A 337 -24.60 11.50 4.00
C GLY A 337 -23.14 11.19 3.70
N SER A 338 -22.31 12.18 3.99
CA SER A 338 -20.86 12.14 3.80
C SER A 338 -20.16 12.13 5.14
N TYR A 339 -19.27 11.16 5.35
CA TYR A 339 -18.55 10.93 6.60
C TYR A 339 -17.04 11.12 6.36
N ASN A 340 -16.47 12.21 6.87
CA ASN A 340 -15.04 12.50 6.77
C ASN A 340 -14.27 11.87 7.94
N GLU A 341 -14.06 10.56 7.85
CA GLU A 341 -13.50 9.75 8.93
C GLU A 341 -12.35 8.85 8.47
N SER A 342 -11.52 8.43 9.43
CA SER A 342 -10.56 7.34 9.30
C SER A 342 -10.84 6.36 10.44
N VAL A 343 -11.27 5.15 10.11
CA VAL A 343 -11.81 4.18 11.08
C VAL A 343 -10.97 2.92 11.14
N VAL A 344 -10.75 2.40 12.34
CA VAL A 344 -10.16 1.07 12.54
C VAL A 344 -11.23 0.17 13.13
N VAL A 345 -11.51 -0.97 12.49
CA VAL A 345 -12.28 -2.07 13.10
C VAL A 345 -11.29 -2.98 13.82
N PRO A 346 -11.28 -3.01 15.17
CA PRO A 346 -10.27 -3.74 15.92
C PRO A 346 -10.37 -5.27 15.75
N PHE A 347 -9.25 -5.98 15.93
CA PHE A 347 -9.14 -7.44 15.80
C PHE A 347 -10.26 -8.25 16.47
N GLN A 348 -10.73 -7.82 17.64
CA GLN A 348 -11.74 -8.53 18.43
C GLN A 348 -13.19 -8.29 17.99
N LYS A 349 -13.44 -7.44 16.99
CA LYS A 349 -14.79 -7.03 16.57
C LYS A 349 -15.11 -7.49 15.16
N LYS A 350 -15.68 -8.69 15.01
CA LYS A 350 -16.35 -9.07 13.75
C LYS A 350 -17.55 -8.14 13.57
N LEU A 351 -17.66 -7.42 12.46
CA LEU A 351 -18.75 -6.48 12.22
C LEU A 351 -19.28 -6.59 10.79
N THR A 352 -20.56 -6.29 10.63
CA THR A 352 -21.12 -5.87 9.34
C THR A 352 -21.29 -4.36 9.35
N ILE A 353 -20.71 -3.66 8.38
CA ILE A 353 -20.87 -2.21 8.18
C ILE A 353 -21.59 -2.01 6.86
N GLN A 354 -22.76 -1.37 6.90
CA GLN A 354 -23.61 -1.21 5.71
C GLN A 354 -24.32 0.14 5.66
N SER A 355 -24.79 0.52 4.47
CA SER A 355 -25.75 1.61 4.32
C SER A 355 -27.13 1.23 4.85
N PHE A 356 -27.89 2.24 5.26
CA PHE A 356 -29.32 2.13 5.48
C PHE A 356 -30.01 1.85 4.13
N PRO A 357 -31.08 1.03 4.10
CA PRO A 357 -31.72 0.66 2.84
C PRO A 357 -32.13 1.90 2.03
N ARG A 358 -31.70 1.92 0.77
CA ARG A 358 -31.93 2.98 -0.22
C ARG A 358 -31.36 4.36 0.12
N GLU A 359 -30.34 4.42 0.98
CA GLU A 359 -29.70 5.68 1.38
C GLU A 359 -28.25 5.77 0.90
N ALA A 360 -27.90 6.90 0.28
CA ALA A 360 -26.56 7.12 -0.27
C ALA A 360 -25.56 7.51 0.83
N VAL A 361 -24.58 6.63 1.08
CA VAL A 361 -23.54 6.81 2.10
C VAL A 361 -22.17 6.92 1.44
N TRP A 362 -21.43 7.96 1.79
CA TRP A 362 -20.05 8.17 1.36
C TRP A 362 -19.11 8.28 2.56
N LEU A 363 -18.08 7.44 2.59
CA LEU A 363 -16.84 7.78 3.29
C LEU A 363 -16.05 8.72 2.35
N ASP A 364 -15.84 9.96 2.78
CA ASP A 364 -15.26 11.01 1.93
C ASP A 364 -14.04 11.59 2.63
N GLY A 365 -12.85 11.34 2.09
CA GLY A 365 -11.57 11.78 2.64
C GLY A 365 -11.27 13.27 2.42
N SER A 366 -12.20 14.04 1.84
CA SER A 366 -12.05 15.46 1.54
C SER A 366 -13.02 16.35 2.32
N VAL A 367 -12.68 17.64 2.42
CA VAL A 367 -13.52 18.67 3.03
C VAL A 367 -13.73 19.85 2.08
N PRO A 368 -14.89 20.53 2.12
CA PRO A 368 -15.11 21.73 1.34
C PRO A 368 -14.21 22.88 1.82
N VAL A 369 -13.68 23.65 0.88
CA VAL A 369 -12.81 24.81 1.16
C VAL A 369 -13.36 26.03 0.44
N SER A 370 -13.80 27.02 1.22
CA SER A 370 -14.35 28.29 0.72
C SER A 370 -13.40 29.48 0.87
N SER A 371 -12.38 29.38 1.72
CA SER A 371 -11.47 30.48 2.04
C SER A 371 -10.29 30.51 1.08
N TRP A 372 -10.44 31.22 -0.04
CA TRP A 372 -9.42 31.37 -1.07
C TRP A 372 -8.94 32.82 -1.18
N GLN A 373 -7.65 32.98 -1.40
CA GLN A 373 -7.00 34.28 -1.62
C GLN A 373 -6.28 34.27 -2.95
N ARG A 374 -6.38 35.37 -3.70
CA ARG A 374 -5.62 35.56 -4.94
C ARG A 374 -4.12 35.42 -4.64
N ALA A 375 -3.41 34.62 -5.42
CA ALA A 375 -1.97 34.41 -5.31
C ALA A 375 -1.35 34.26 -6.71
N GLY A 376 -0.64 35.31 -7.15
CA GLY A 376 -0.14 35.39 -8.52
C GLY A 376 -1.28 35.31 -9.55
N SER A 377 -1.13 34.41 -10.53
CA SER A 377 -2.17 34.12 -11.53
C SER A 377 -3.31 33.23 -11.01
N GLY A 378 -3.15 32.58 -9.86
CA GLY A 378 -4.11 31.65 -9.29
C GLY A 378 -4.66 32.07 -7.93
N TRP A 379 -5.03 31.06 -7.15
CA TRP A 379 -5.62 31.18 -5.83
C TRP A 379 -4.88 30.30 -4.84
N SER A 380 -4.96 30.62 -3.56
CA SER A 380 -4.33 29.83 -2.51
C SER A 380 -5.15 29.80 -1.24
N THR A 381 -4.97 28.74 -0.46
CA THR A 381 -5.58 28.55 0.84
C THR A 381 -4.56 27.94 1.81
N PRO A 382 -4.55 28.32 3.10
CA PRO A 382 -3.74 27.62 4.10
C PRO A 382 -4.11 26.14 4.19
N TRP A 383 -3.10 25.28 4.32
CA TRP A 383 -3.29 23.83 4.44
C TRP A 383 -2.21 23.19 5.28
N SER A 384 -2.55 22.12 6.00
CA SER A 384 -1.64 21.47 6.96
C SER A 384 -1.58 19.95 6.83
N SER A 385 -2.32 19.34 5.91
CA SER A 385 -2.34 17.90 5.70
C SER A 385 -1.64 17.56 4.40
N PHE A 386 -0.39 17.11 4.50
CA PHE A 386 0.44 16.71 3.37
C PHE A 386 0.94 15.27 3.61
N PRO A 387 0.27 14.26 3.05
CA PRO A 387 0.65 12.86 3.27
C PRO A 387 2.01 12.52 2.68
N SER A 388 2.66 11.49 3.23
CA SER A 388 3.98 11.06 2.77
C SER A 388 3.94 10.55 1.32
N ASN A 389 4.93 10.98 0.54
CA ASN A 389 5.22 10.52 -0.81
C ASN A 389 6.25 9.36 -0.85
N THR A 390 6.54 8.78 0.30
CA THR A 390 7.56 7.76 0.44
C THR A 390 7.03 6.39 0.03
N MET A 391 7.73 5.75 -0.90
CA MET A 391 7.45 4.38 -1.35
C MET A 391 8.70 3.52 -1.11
N ASP A 392 8.55 2.38 -0.44
CA ASP A 392 9.67 1.53 -0.01
C ASP A 392 10.80 2.31 0.69
N ASN A 393 10.42 3.24 1.59
CA ASN A 393 11.33 4.10 2.35
C ASN A 393 12.17 5.10 1.51
N VAL A 394 11.80 5.33 0.25
CA VAL A 394 12.42 6.36 -0.61
C VAL A 394 11.34 7.35 -1.07
N ALA A 395 11.60 8.64 -0.89
CA ALA A 395 10.72 9.71 -1.38
C ALA A 395 10.67 9.70 -2.92
N ASP A 396 9.46 9.83 -3.50
CA ASP A 396 9.22 9.79 -4.96
C ASP A 396 10.00 8.66 -5.66
N ASN A 397 10.00 7.48 -5.04
CA ASN A 397 10.93 6.41 -5.38
C ASN A 397 10.95 6.15 -6.90
N PRO A 398 12.10 6.36 -7.59
CA PRO A 398 12.19 6.25 -9.04
C PRO A 398 11.99 4.81 -9.53
N ARG A 399 11.95 3.82 -8.64
CA ARG A 399 11.49 2.46 -8.97
C ARG A 399 10.03 2.45 -9.41
N PHE A 400 9.19 3.31 -8.85
CA PHE A 400 7.74 3.37 -9.08
C PHE A 400 7.34 4.61 -9.90
N VAL A 401 7.99 5.74 -9.65
CA VAL A 401 7.68 7.04 -10.26
C VAL A 401 8.45 7.21 -11.56
N SER A 402 7.78 7.72 -12.59
CA SER A 402 8.39 8.03 -13.88
C SER A 402 8.80 9.50 -13.94
N ALA A 403 9.82 9.82 -14.74
CA ALA A 403 10.25 11.20 -14.95
C ALA A 403 9.17 12.05 -15.67
N ALA A 404 8.28 11.42 -16.44
CA ALA A 404 7.17 12.10 -17.10
C ALA A 404 6.03 12.48 -16.12
N PHE A 405 5.94 11.77 -15.00
CA PHE A 405 4.92 11.99 -13.96
C PHE A 405 5.59 12.06 -12.58
N PRO A 406 6.43 13.08 -12.33
CA PRO A 406 7.31 13.13 -11.15
C PRO A 406 6.55 13.29 -9.83
N LEU A 407 5.28 13.71 -9.88
CA LEU A 407 4.43 13.89 -8.71
C LEU A 407 3.50 12.69 -8.44
N ALA A 408 3.62 11.58 -9.19
CA ALA A 408 2.69 10.46 -9.07
C ALA A 408 2.56 9.91 -7.64
N ALA A 409 3.67 9.88 -6.87
CA ALA A 409 3.70 9.40 -5.50
C ALA A 409 3.16 10.39 -4.46
N ARG A 410 2.80 11.62 -4.84
CA ARG A 410 2.30 12.67 -3.95
C ARG A 410 0.79 12.45 -3.74
N PRO A 411 0.32 12.13 -2.52
CA PRO A 411 -1.07 11.72 -2.36
C PRO A 411 -2.08 12.87 -2.30
N ASP A 412 -1.64 14.13 -2.34
CA ASP A 412 -2.53 15.28 -2.26
C ASP A 412 -3.59 15.23 -3.37
N GLN A 413 -4.82 15.64 -3.07
CA GLN A 413 -5.89 15.71 -4.06
C GLN A 413 -6.72 16.96 -3.83
N LEU A 414 -7.11 17.60 -4.93
CA LEU A 414 -8.08 18.69 -4.96
C LEU A 414 -9.15 18.37 -6.00
N PHE A 415 -10.40 18.66 -5.63
CA PHE A 415 -11.58 18.46 -6.46
C PHE A 415 -12.26 19.79 -6.73
N TYR A 416 -12.67 20.00 -7.97
CA TYR A 416 -13.39 21.18 -8.43
C TYR A 416 -14.67 20.73 -9.12
N ASP A 417 -15.82 21.08 -8.55
CA ASP A 417 -17.15 20.60 -8.96
C ASP A 417 -17.24 19.07 -9.07
N GLY A 418 -16.56 18.37 -8.15
CA GLY A 418 -16.50 16.91 -8.10
C GLY A 418 -15.48 16.26 -9.04
N VAL A 419 -14.78 17.04 -9.86
CA VAL A 419 -13.71 16.53 -10.75
C VAL A 419 -12.35 16.67 -10.06
N GLN A 420 -11.58 15.58 -10.00
CA GLN A 420 -10.20 15.61 -9.49
C GLN A 420 -9.30 16.41 -10.44
N LEU A 421 -8.60 17.41 -9.92
CA LEU A 421 -7.64 18.20 -10.70
C LEU A 421 -6.28 17.50 -10.81
N THR A 422 -5.51 17.87 -11.84
CA THR A 422 -4.13 17.40 -12.00
C THR A 422 -3.19 18.12 -11.04
N GLN A 423 -2.40 17.36 -10.28
CA GLN A 423 -1.34 17.94 -9.43
C GLN A 423 -0.14 18.34 -10.28
N VAL A 424 0.35 19.56 -10.09
CA VAL A 424 1.53 20.11 -10.78
C VAL A 424 2.46 20.79 -9.79
N ALA A 425 3.69 21.08 -10.23
CA ALA A 425 4.59 21.95 -9.48
C ALA A 425 4.05 23.40 -9.45
N PRO A 426 4.34 24.20 -8.40
CA PRO A 426 3.80 25.55 -8.27
C PRO A 426 4.04 26.48 -9.48
N ASP A 427 5.18 26.34 -10.15
CA ASP A 427 5.56 27.09 -11.35
C ASP A 427 4.81 26.66 -12.62
N ARG A 428 4.06 25.56 -12.56
CA ARG A 428 3.22 25.01 -13.64
C ARG A 428 1.72 25.18 -13.39
N LEU A 429 1.34 25.97 -12.38
CA LEU A 429 -0.05 26.22 -12.03
C LEU A 429 -0.82 26.87 -13.21
N ALA A 430 -1.97 26.28 -13.56
CA ALA A 430 -2.82 26.71 -14.67
C ALA A 430 -4.27 26.27 -14.41
N PRO A 431 -5.28 26.82 -15.13
CA PRO A 431 -6.65 26.33 -15.02
C PRO A 431 -6.72 24.80 -15.19
N GLY A 432 -7.53 24.14 -14.36
CA GLY A 432 -7.62 22.67 -14.30
C GLY A 432 -6.54 21.97 -13.48
N THR A 433 -5.59 22.71 -12.88
CA THR A 433 -4.52 22.13 -12.05
C THR A 433 -4.50 22.70 -10.63
N PHE A 434 -3.82 21.99 -9.73
CA PHE A 434 -3.50 22.45 -8.38
C PHE A 434 -2.05 22.12 -8.02
N ALA A 435 -1.49 22.82 -7.04
CA ALA A 435 -0.16 22.51 -6.51
C ALA A 435 -0.20 22.43 -4.98
N ALA A 436 0.44 21.40 -4.43
CA ALA A 436 0.69 21.31 -3.00
C ALA A 436 2.02 21.97 -2.65
N ASP A 437 2.01 22.89 -1.69
CA ASP A 437 3.19 23.61 -1.22
C ASP A 437 3.35 23.42 0.30
N PRO A 438 3.90 22.27 0.73
CA PRO A 438 4.14 22.01 2.15
C PRO A 438 5.15 22.96 2.78
N ALA A 439 6.03 23.60 1.99
CA ALA A 439 7.03 24.53 2.51
C ALA A 439 6.37 25.84 3.00
N SER A 440 5.35 26.34 2.29
CA SER A 440 4.57 27.50 2.74
C SER A 440 3.30 27.13 3.53
N GLY A 441 2.96 25.85 3.62
CA GLY A 441 1.74 25.38 4.29
C GLY A 441 0.48 25.80 3.52
N ARG A 442 0.49 25.65 2.19
CA ARG A 442 -0.61 26.06 1.31
C ARG A 442 -0.92 25.04 0.23
N ILE A 443 -2.16 25.11 -0.25
CA ILE A 443 -2.55 24.56 -1.56
C ILE A 443 -2.81 25.73 -2.50
N LEU A 444 -2.30 25.62 -3.72
CA LEU A 444 -2.54 26.54 -4.82
C LEU A 444 -3.54 25.92 -5.79
N LEU A 445 -4.45 26.75 -6.32
CA LEU A 445 -5.46 26.38 -7.29
C LEU A 445 -5.34 27.29 -8.52
N GLY A 446 -5.28 26.70 -9.71
CA GLY A 446 -5.15 27.46 -10.95
C GLY A 446 -6.46 27.98 -11.54
N SER A 447 -7.61 27.47 -11.06
CA SER A 447 -8.95 27.88 -11.49
C SER A 447 -9.59 28.86 -10.50
N ASP A 448 -10.52 29.71 -10.93
CA ASP A 448 -11.28 30.60 -10.02
C ASP A 448 -12.25 29.79 -9.14
N PRO A 449 -12.14 29.84 -7.80
CA PRO A 449 -13.04 29.10 -6.91
C PRO A 449 -14.42 29.77 -6.74
N SER A 450 -14.64 30.98 -7.27
CA SER A 450 -15.86 31.76 -7.04
C SER A 450 -17.09 31.08 -7.63
N GLY A 451 -18.04 30.68 -6.76
CA GLY A 451 -19.27 30.00 -7.18
C GLY A 451 -19.11 28.49 -7.44
N HIS A 452 -17.93 27.93 -7.19
CA HIS A 452 -17.62 26.54 -7.47
C HIS A 452 -17.39 25.72 -6.20
N ALA A 453 -17.70 24.42 -6.25
CA ALA A 453 -17.49 23.51 -5.13
C ALA A 453 -16.05 23.00 -5.14
N VAL A 454 -15.19 23.57 -4.30
CA VAL A 454 -13.80 23.12 -4.15
C VAL A 454 -13.63 22.28 -2.89
N ARG A 455 -13.02 21.10 -3.02
CA ARG A 455 -12.71 20.20 -1.89
C ARG A 455 -11.25 19.79 -1.92
N ILE A 456 -10.65 19.62 -0.75
CA ILE A 456 -9.27 19.15 -0.60
C ILE A 456 -9.25 17.96 0.34
N SER A 457 -8.50 16.92 -0.03
CA SER A 457 -8.34 15.71 0.78
C SER A 457 -7.56 15.99 2.07
N ASN A 458 -8.12 15.61 3.20
CA ASN A 458 -7.55 15.79 4.54
C ASN A 458 -7.40 14.47 5.33
N LYS A 459 -7.68 13.32 4.70
CA LYS A 459 -7.56 11.98 5.30
C LYS A 459 -6.78 11.04 4.38
N GLY A 460 -5.94 10.18 4.97
CA GLY A 460 -5.16 9.16 4.26
C GLY A 460 -5.93 7.86 4.01
N GLN A 461 -6.61 7.32 5.01
CA GLN A 461 -7.29 6.03 4.90
C GLN A 461 -8.74 6.12 5.40
N ALA A 462 -9.67 5.47 4.70
CA ALA A 462 -11.09 5.45 5.09
C ALA A 462 -11.32 4.46 6.22
N ILE A 463 -10.93 3.21 6.00
CA ILE A 463 -11.18 2.15 6.95
C ILE A 463 -10.12 1.05 6.89
N TRP A 464 -9.63 0.65 8.06
CA TRP A 464 -8.78 -0.52 8.25
C TRP A 464 -9.49 -1.55 9.12
N VAL A 465 -9.85 -2.67 8.52
CA VAL A 465 -10.47 -3.80 9.19
C VAL A 465 -9.39 -4.77 9.64
N GLN A 466 -9.18 -4.85 10.95
CA GLN A 466 -8.24 -5.79 11.56
C GLN A 466 -8.92 -7.09 12.00
N SER A 467 -10.24 -7.10 12.17
CA SER A 467 -10.98 -8.30 12.57
C SER A 467 -11.17 -9.29 11.43
N PRO A 468 -11.20 -10.60 11.74
CA PRO A 468 -11.59 -11.61 10.77
C PRO A 468 -13.09 -11.53 10.47
N ASP A 469 -13.48 -12.05 9.31
CA ASP A 469 -14.87 -12.31 8.89
C ASP A 469 -15.81 -11.08 8.93
N SER A 470 -15.25 -9.88 8.88
CA SER A 470 -16.02 -8.64 8.82
C SER A 470 -16.43 -8.29 7.39
N THR A 471 -17.59 -7.66 7.27
CA THR A 471 -18.16 -7.25 5.98
C THR A 471 -18.31 -5.73 5.92
N ILE A 472 -17.89 -5.13 4.80
CA ILE A 472 -18.21 -3.75 4.43
C ILE A 472 -19.04 -3.80 3.15
N ARG A 473 -20.23 -3.18 3.15
CA ARG A 473 -21.11 -3.23 1.98
C ARG A 473 -21.99 -2.02 1.71
N GLY A 474 -22.35 -1.81 0.45
CA GLY A 474 -23.39 -0.85 0.04
C GLY A 474 -23.03 0.63 0.14
N LEU A 475 -21.76 0.98 0.22
CA LEU A 475 -21.30 2.35 0.49
C LEU A 475 -20.27 2.82 -0.53
N GLY A 476 -20.18 4.14 -0.69
CA GLY A 476 -19.14 4.78 -1.48
C GLY A 476 -17.92 5.16 -0.64
N VAL A 477 -16.72 5.11 -1.23
CA VAL A 477 -15.46 5.58 -0.65
C VAL A 477 -14.72 6.43 -1.65
N ARG A 478 -14.39 7.68 -1.30
CA ARG A 478 -13.71 8.60 -2.23
C ARG A 478 -12.81 9.64 -1.58
N GLY A 479 -11.91 10.22 -2.38
CA GLY A 479 -11.16 11.42 -2.02
C GLY A 479 -10.17 11.22 -0.88
N TYR A 480 -9.67 10.00 -0.68
CA TYR A 480 -8.64 9.74 0.32
C TYR A 480 -7.24 9.92 -0.28
N ALA A 481 -6.46 10.79 0.36
CA ALA A 481 -5.06 11.06 0.05
C ALA A 481 -4.16 9.94 0.60
N THR A 482 -4.44 8.70 0.21
CA THR A 482 -3.83 7.48 0.76
C THR A 482 -2.34 7.40 0.46
N PRO A 483 -1.47 7.43 1.49
CA PRO A 483 -0.04 7.18 1.31
C PRO A 483 0.23 5.69 1.11
N TYR A 484 1.37 5.37 0.51
CA TYR A 484 1.75 3.98 0.21
C TYR A 484 1.77 3.07 1.43
N ALA A 485 2.16 3.61 2.60
CA ALA A 485 2.25 2.88 3.85
C ALA A 485 0.89 2.31 4.33
N ASP A 486 -0.22 2.96 3.95
CA ASP A 486 -1.56 2.56 4.38
C ASP A 486 -2.13 1.42 3.52
N ARG A 487 -1.50 1.11 2.38
CA ARG A 487 -1.82 0.03 1.42
C ARG A 487 -3.15 0.14 0.69
N GLY A 488 -4.09 0.96 1.14
CA GLY A 488 -5.35 1.22 0.45
C GLY A 488 -6.28 2.13 1.23
N ALA A 489 -7.18 2.84 0.53
CA ALA A 489 -8.23 3.63 1.16
C ALA A 489 -9.15 2.73 2.02
N ILE A 490 -9.40 1.51 1.54
CA ILE A 490 -9.93 0.40 2.33
C ILE A 490 -8.83 -0.66 2.51
N ARG A 491 -8.62 -1.12 3.75
CA ARG A 491 -7.73 -2.25 4.04
C ARG A 491 -8.45 -3.33 4.82
N LEU A 492 -8.59 -4.51 4.24
CA LEU A 492 -9.03 -5.74 4.90
C LEU A 492 -7.79 -6.53 5.32
N GLY A 493 -7.37 -6.36 6.57
CA GLY A 493 -6.07 -6.81 7.06
C GLY A 493 -6.04 -8.21 7.68
N ASN A 494 -7.12 -8.99 7.60
CA ASN A 494 -7.27 -10.28 8.27
C ASN A 494 -8.13 -11.26 7.43
N THR A 495 -8.23 -12.52 7.87
CA THR A 495 -8.92 -13.58 7.14
C THR A 495 -10.42 -13.33 6.97
N GLY A 496 -11.01 -13.82 5.89
CA GLY A 496 -12.45 -13.83 5.69
C GLY A 496 -13.10 -12.46 5.46
N GLY A 497 -12.30 -11.40 5.29
CA GLY A 497 -12.82 -10.06 5.02
C GLY A 497 -13.65 -10.01 3.74
N THR A 498 -14.82 -9.38 3.81
CA THR A 498 -15.74 -9.24 2.67
C THR A 498 -15.96 -7.77 2.34
N ALA A 499 -15.77 -7.41 1.07
CA ALA A 499 -16.21 -6.15 0.49
C ALA A 499 -17.24 -6.46 -0.60
N GLU A 500 -18.43 -5.86 -0.48
CA GLU A 500 -19.58 -6.17 -1.35
C GLU A 500 -20.30 -4.88 -1.76
N ASN A 501 -20.64 -4.69 -3.04
CA ASN A 501 -21.43 -3.53 -3.48
C ASN A 501 -20.82 -2.19 -3.01
N LEU A 502 -19.53 -1.99 -3.27
CA LEU A 502 -18.83 -0.74 -2.95
C LEU A 502 -18.46 0.02 -4.21
N VAL A 503 -18.66 1.34 -4.18
CA VAL A 503 -18.10 2.26 -5.17
C VAL A 503 -16.86 2.92 -4.56
N ILE A 504 -15.68 2.63 -5.09
CA ILE A 504 -14.39 3.08 -4.60
C ILE A 504 -13.75 3.92 -5.69
N GLN A 505 -13.69 5.23 -5.50
CA GLN A 505 -13.28 6.14 -6.56
C GLN A 505 -12.37 7.27 -6.11
N ASP A 506 -11.51 7.75 -7.01
CA ASP A 506 -10.77 8.99 -6.84
C ASP A 506 -9.92 9.03 -5.56
N ASN A 507 -9.18 7.95 -5.29
CA ASN A 507 -8.26 7.84 -4.15
C ASN A 507 -6.80 7.85 -4.64
N ALA A 508 -5.88 8.43 -3.88
CA ALA A 508 -4.56 8.77 -4.41
C ALA A 508 -3.64 7.59 -4.78
N MET A 509 -3.62 6.49 -4.01
CA MET A 509 -2.79 5.32 -4.32
C MET A 509 -3.62 4.07 -4.60
N ILE A 510 -3.87 3.25 -3.59
CA ILE A 510 -4.58 1.99 -3.76
C ILE A 510 -6.04 2.16 -3.32
N GLY A 511 -6.99 1.70 -4.14
CA GLY A 511 -8.42 1.77 -3.81
C GLY A 511 -8.75 0.85 -2.63
N ILE A 512 -8.56 -0.45 -2.83
CA ILE A 512 -8.78 -1.48 -1.80
C ILE A 512 -7.62 -2.47 -1.73
N ASN A 513 -7.25 -2.82 -0.50
CA ASN A 513 -6.27 -3.84 -0.21
C ASN A 513 -6.88 -4.97 0.64
N LEU A 514 -6.58 -6.21 0.25
CA LEU A 514 -6.91 -7.42 1.00
C LEU A 514 -5.62 -8.15 1.38
N GLU A 515 -5.56 -8.62 2.62
CA GLU A 515 -4.47 -9.42 3.16
C GLU A 515 -5.05 -10.68 3.82
N ASN A 516 -4.25 -11.76 3.85
CA ASN A 516 -4.65 -13.06 4.41
C ASN A 516 -5.79 -13.76 3.65
N ASN A 517 -6.18 -14.94 4.15
CA ASN A 517 -6.93 -15.95 3.41
C ASN A 517 -8.46 -15.74 3.44
N GLY A 518 -9.16 -16.29 2.44
CA GLY A 518 -10.61 -16.43 2.40
C GLY A 518 -11.37 -15.13 2.13
N GLY A 519 -10.69 -14.09 1.65
CA GLY A 519 -11.33 -12.80 1.41
C GLY A 519 -12.19 -12.80 0.15
N ARG A 520 -13.29 -12.02 0.19
CA ARG A 520 -14.28 -11.91 -0.87
C ARG A 520 -14.45 -10.47 -1.31
N LEU A 521 -14.22 -10.22 -2.58
CA LEU A 521 -14.36 -8.92 -3.23
C LEU A 521 -15.41 -9.07 -4.33
N GLN A 522 -16.63 -8.62 -4.09
CA GLN A 522 -17.79 -8.94 -4.93
C GLN A 522 -18.58 -7.69 -5.29
N HIS A 523 -19.02 -7.56 -6.55
CA HIS A 523 -19.81 -6.40 -6.98
C HIS A 523 -19.15 -5.07 -6.62
N LEU A 524 -17.85 -4.91 -6.90
CA LEU A 524 -17.14 -3.66 -6.64
C LEU A 524 -17.10 -2.80 -7.90
N THR A 525 -17.19 -1.49 -7.75
CA THR A 525 -16.78 -0.54 -8.79
C THR A 525 -15.56 0.22 -8.26
N VAL A 526 -14.37 -0.10 -8.77
CA VAL A 526 -13.09 0.49 -8.35
C VAL A 526 -12.48 1.28 -9.50
N GLU A 527 -12.44 2.59 -9.37
CA GLU A 527 -12.02 3.47 -10.46
C GLU A 527 -11.16 4.66 -10.04
N ARG A 528 -10.29 5.09 -10.96
CA ARG A 528 -9.45 6.29 -10.78
C ARG A 528 -8.65 6.30 -9.46
N SER A 529 -8.23 5.12 -8.99
CA SER A 529 -7.22 5.03 -7.93
C SER A 529 -5.85 5.33 -8.54
N GLY A 530 -5.04 6.17 -7.87
CA GLY A 530 -3.86 6.73 -8.51
C GLY A 530 -2.72 5.76 -8.80
N LEU A 531 -2.58 4.67 -8.04
CA LEU A 531 -1.58 3.61 -8.26
C LEU A 531 -2.20 2.29 -8.76
N LEU A 532 -3.12 1.72 -7.97
CA LEU A 532 -3.69 0.38 -8.19
C LEU A 532 -5.15 0.37 -7.75
N GLY A 533 -6.04 -0.30 -8.50
CA GLY A 533 -7.42 -0.49 -8.05
C GLY A 533 -7.49 -1.43 -6.85
N VAL A 534 -7.10 -2.69 -7.06
CA VAL A 534 -7.17 -3.77 -6.08
C VAL A 534 -5.78 -4.38 -5.87
N GLY A 535 -5.28 -4.34 -4.63
CA GLY A 535 -4.01 -4.99 -4.26
C GLY A 535 -4.23 -6.12 -3.27
N THR A 536 -3.65 -7.30 -3.52
CA THR A 536 -3.69 -8.41 -2.56
C THR A 536 -2.33 -9.06 -2.38
N ASN A 537 -2.08 -9.56 -1.17
CA ASN A 537 -0.86 -10.27 -0.85
C ASN A 537 -1.12 -11.34 0.21
N ALA A 538 -0.56 -12.53 -0.02
CA ALA A 538 -0.67 -13.66 0.89
C ALA A 538 -2.13 -14.06 1.17
N SER A 539 -2.97 -14.07 0.12
CA SER A 539 -4.42 -14.26 0.23
C SER A 539 -4.87 -15.55 -0.43
N TYR A 540 -4.78 -16.66 0.32
CA TYR A 540 -5.29 -17.94 -0.20
C TYR A 540 -6.81 -17.91 -0.26
N ASP A 541 -7.39 -18.65 -1.20
CA ASP A 541 -8.84 -18.79 -1.37
C ASP A 541 -9.54 -17.43 -1.54
N LEU A 542 -8.87 -16.51 -2.23
CA LEU A 542 -9.40 -15.20 -2.61
C LEU A 542 -10.40 -15.34 -3.76
N GLU A 543 -11.55 -14.67 -3.61
CA GLU A 543 -12.55 -14.49 -4.66
C GLU A 543 -12.67 -13.02 -5.05
N LEU A 544 -12.44 -12.70 -6.33
CA LEU A 544 -12.77 -11.42 -6.96
C LEU A 544 -13.81 -11.66 -8.06
N THR A 545 -15.06 -11.28 -7.81
CA THR A 545 -16.16 -11.60 -8.73
C THR A 545 -17.06 -10.41 -9.03
N ASP A 546 -17.67 -10.45 -10.22
CA ASP A 546 -18.79 -9.58 -10.61
C ASP A 546 -18.47 -8.08 -10.47
N SER A 547 -17.21 -7.69 -10.65
CA SER A 547 -16.71 -6.33 -10.34
C SER A 547 -16.25 -5.57 -11.57
N VAL A 548 -16.24 -4.24 -11.49
CA VAL A 548 -15.68 -3.29 -12.46
C VAL A 548 -14.44 -2.66 -11.85
N ILE A 549 -13.26 -2.87 -12.45
CA ILE A 549 -11.98 -2.29 -12.04
C ILE A 549 -11.35 -1.57 -13.22
N ARG A 550 -11.53 -0.24 -13.28
CA ARG A 550 -11.21 0.53 -14.47
C ARG A 550 -10.52 1.86 -14.23
N GLN A 551 -9.76 2.34 -15.21
CA GLN A 551 -9.12 3.66 -15.16
C GLN A 551 -8.24 3.88 -13.92
N ASN A 552 -7.70 2.80 -13.35
CA ASN A 552 -6.74 2.89 -12.25
C ASN A 552 -5.32 3.11 -12.79
N ASN A 553 -4.39 3.39 -11.87
CA ASN A 553 -3.14 4.07 -12.16
C ASN A 553 -3.37 5.51 -12.69
N TRP A 554 -4.34 6.21 -12.10
CA TRP A 554 -4.75 7.56 -12.51
C TRP A 554 -3.60 8.59 -12.43
N GLN A 555 -2.63 8.36 -11.53
CA GLN A 555 -1.45 9.20 -11.36
C GLN A 555 -0.26 8.79 -12.24
N ARG A 556 -0.42 7.79 -13.11
CA ARG A 556 0.56 7.38 -14.13
C ARG A 556 1.91 6.92 -13.57
N PHE A 557 1.88 6.08 -12.53
CA PHE A 557 3.07 5.35 -12.10
C PHE A 557 3.60 4.44 -13.22
N LYS A 558 4.86 4.04 -13.11
CA LYS A 558 5.45 3.01 -13.97
C LYS A 558 4.65 1.72 -13.87
N GLU A 559 4.62 0.94 -14.96
CA GLU A 559 3.94 -0.35 -15.02
C GLU A 559 4.45 -1.29 -13.92
N ALA A 560 5.71 -1.70 -14.03
CA ALA A 560 6.40 -2.36 -12.95
C ALA A 560 6.83 -1.35 -11.86
N PRO A 561 6.78 -1.75 -10.56
CA PRO A 561 6.58 -3.11 -10.11
C PRO A 561 5.13 -3.47 -9.74
N VAL A 562 4.13 -2.60 -9.88
CA VAL A 562 2.82 -2.82 -9.20
C VAL A 562 1.58 -2.22 -9.88
N SER A 563 1.69 -1.14 -10.65
CA SER A 563 0.54 -0.30 -10.96
C SER A 563 -0.45 -0.96 -11.92
N GLY A 564 -1.74 -0.59 -11.85
CA GLY A 564 -2.75 -1.07 -12.79
C GLY A 564 -4.14 -1.29 -12.18
N GLY A 565 -4.87 -2.25 -12.72
CA GLY A 565 -6.19 -2.64 -12.21
C GLY A 565 -6.09 -3.48 -10.93
N VAL A 566 -5.53 -4.68 -11.06
CA VAL A 566 -5.48 -5.69 -10.01
C VAL A 566 -4.09 -6.30 -9.93
N LYS A 567 -3.50 -6.37 -8.72
CA LYS A 567 -2.29 -7.16 -8.47
C LYS A 567 -2.48 -8.12 -7.30
N ILE A 568 -2.19 -9.40 -7.53
CA ILE A 568 -2.32 -10.51 -6.58
C ILE A 568 -0.96 -11.16 -6.40
N THR A 569 -0.51 -11.29 -5.14
CA THR A 569 0.81 -11.87 -4.83
C THR A 569 0.74 -12.97 -3.79
N ARG A 570 1.66 -13.96 -3.88
CA ARG A 570 1.88 -15.02 -2.87
C ARG A 570 0.61 -15.76 -2.42
N SER A 571 -0.26 -16.08 -3.37
CA SER A 571 -1.62 -16.56 -3.10
C SER A 571 -1.88 -17.96 -3.66
N ARG A 572 -2.90 -18.66 -3.17
CA ARG A 572 -3.26 -20.01 -3.63
C ARG A 572 -4.76 -20.15 -3.76
N GLY A 573 -5.27 -20.89 -4.74
CA GLY A 573 -6.72 -21.09 -4.89
C GLY A 573 -7.47 -19.80 -5.26
N VAL A 574 -6.86 -18.95 -6.09
CA VAL A 574 -7.40 -17.65 -6.46
C VAL A 574 -8.50 -17.81 -7.51
N THR A 575 -9.62 -17.12 -7.33
CA THR A 575 -10.73 -17.05 -8.29
C THR A 575 -10.95 -15.61 -8.72
N VAL A 576 -10.88 -15.35 -10.04
CA VAL A 576 -11.18 -14.06 -10.67
C VAL A 576 -12.20 -14.32 -11.77
N THR A 577 -13.47 -14.05 -11.49
CA THR A 577 -14.58 -14.47 -12.37
C THR A 577 -15.58 -13.37 -12.66
N ASN A 578 -16.01 -13.23 -13.92
CA ASN A 578 -17.05 -12.29 -14.34
C ASN A 578 -16.75 -10.82 -14.00
N ASN A 579 -15.52 -10.36 -14.19
CA ASN A 579 -15.15 -8.96 -13.95
C ASN A 579 -14.96 -8.17 -15.26
N ASP A 580 -15.21 -6.86 -15.23
CA ASP A 580 -14.70 -5.89 -16.20
C ASP A 580 -13.43 -5.26 -15.63
N ILE A 581 -12.27 -5.61 -16.20
CA ILE A 581 -10.95 -5.07 -15.82
C ILE A 581 -10.41 -4.30 -17.02
N SER A 582 -10.82 -3.04 -17.16
CA SER A 582 -10.60 -2.28 -18.39
C SER A 582 -9.96 -0.90 -18.23
N ARG A 583 -9.28 -0.44 -19.28
CA ARG A 583 -8.78 0.94 -19.41
C ARG A 583 -7.90 1.39 -18.25
N ASN A 584 -7.21 0.48 -17.58
CA ASN A 584 -6.22 0.85 -16.57
C ASN A 584 -4.96 1.33 -17.28
N TYR A 585 -4.33 2.38 -16.76
CA TYR A 585 -3.13 3.01 -17.36
C TYR A 585 -1.85 2.21 -17.05
N SER A 586 -1.93 0.88 -17.10
CA SER A 586 -0.86 -0.10 -16.90
C SER A 586 -1.44 -1.49 -17.20
N SER A 587 -1.07 -2.53 -16.44
CA SER A 587 -1.61 -3.88 -16.50
C SER A 587 -3.05 -3.96 -15.98
N GLY A 588 -3.86 -4.85 -16.56
CA GLY A 588 -5.21 -5.16 -16.10
C GLY A 588 -5.19 -6.03 -14.85
N LEU A 589 -4.89 -7.32 -15.03
CA LEU A 589 -4.79 -8.32 -13.96
C LEU A 589 -3.37 -8.90 -13.90
N TRP A 590 -2.68 -8.73 -12.78
CA TRP A 590 -1.31 -9.23 -12.57
C TRP A 590 -1.24 -10.18 -11.38
N LEU A 591 -0.96 -11.45 -11.65
CA LEU A 591 -0.61 -12.46 -10.66
C LEU A 591 0.91 -12.60 -10.65
N ASP A 592 1.54 -12.40 -9.50
CA ASP A 592 3.00 -12.33 -9.36
C ASP A 592 3.47 -13.01 -8.06
N GLU A 593 4.75 -13.29 -7.95
CA GLU A 593 5.38 -13.71 -6.70
C GLU A 593 4.71 -14.95 -6.07
N SER A 594 4.76 -16.09 -6.78
CA SER A 594 4.26 -17.39 -6.31
C SER A 594 2.73 -17.48 -6.13
N VAL A 595 1.95 -17.21 -7.18
CA VAL A 595 0.51 -17.52 -7.17
C VAL A 595 0.27 -18.93 -7.72
N TYR A 596 -0.47 -19.76 -6.98
CA TYR A 596 -0.74 -21.15 -7.36
C TYR A 596 -2.23 -21.46 -7.47
N ASP A 597 -2.64 -22.30 -8.42
CA ASP A 597 -4.02 -22.75 -8.60
C ASP A 597 -5.02 -21.60 -8.82
N SER A 598 -4.79 -20.83 -9.89
CA SER A 598 -5.62 -19.66 -10.24
C SER A 598 -6.67 -20.01 -11.27
N LYS A 599 -7.89 -19.50 -11.10
CA LYS A 599 -9.03 -19.64 -12.01
C LYS A 599 -9.44 -18.24 -12.47
N ILE A 600 -9.22 -17.94 -13.75
CA ILE A 600 -9.50 -16.64 -14.36
C ILE A 600 -10.52 -16.87 -15.48
N THR A 601 -11.80 -16.61 -15.18
CA THR A 601 -12.90 -17.01 -16.07
C THR A 601 -13.96 -15.96 -16.35
N GLY A 602 -14.51 -15.91 -17.56
CA GLY A 602 -15.67 -15.04 -17.85
C GLY A 602 -15.37 -13.54 -17.77
N ASN A 603 -14.10 -13.12 -17.76
CA ASN A 603 -13.75 -11.71 -17.57
C ASN A 603 -13.70 -10.96 -18.91
N THR A 604 -14.10 -9.69 -18.86
CA THR A 604 -13.78 -8.70 -19.90
C THR A 604 -12.53 -7.94 -19.47
N VAL A 605 -11.45 -8.08 -20.24
CA VAL A 605 -10.15 -7.45 -19.97
C VAL A 605 -9.78 -6.60 -21.18
N ASP A 606 -10.17 -5.33 -21.15
CA ASP A 606 -10.18 -4.48 -22.35
C ASP A 606 -9.35 -3.19 -22.19
N GLY A 607 -8.52 -2.86 -23.19
CA GLY A 607 -7.91 -1.54 -23.33
C GLY A 607 -6.95 -1.15 -22.19
N ASN A 608 -6.37 -2.12 -21.49
CA ASN A 608 -5.32 -1.85 -20.50
C ASN A 608 -4.02 -1.48 -21.23
N GLU A 609 -3.34 -0.42 -20.81
CA GLU A 609 -2.25 0.20 -21.59
C GLU A 609 -1.08 -0.76 -21.88
N TRP A 610 -0.77 -1.67 -20.95
CA TRP A 610 0.35 -2.61 -21.06
C TRP A 610 -0.09 -4.06 -21.28
N THR A 611 -0.35 -4.82 -20.22
CA THR A 611 -0.79 -6.21 -20.28
C THR A 611 -2.27 -6.33 -19.91
N GLY A 612 -3.03 -7.16 -20.62
CA GLY A 612 -4.38 -7.53 -20.19
C GLY A 612 -4.32 -8.39 -18.93
N ILE A 613 -3.80 -9.62 -19.07
CA ILE A 613 -3.57 -10.57 -17.99
C ILE A 613 -2.09 -10.93 -17.96
N GLN A 614 -1.47 -10.92 -16.78
CA GLN A 614 -0.08 -11.30 -16.57
C GLN A 614 0.02 -12.35 -15.46
N LEU A 615 0.49 -13.53 -15.86
CA LEU A 615 0.87 -14.61 -14.96
C LEU A 615 2.40 -14.60 -14.86
N GLU A 616 2.93 -14.16 -13.73
CA GLU A 616 4.35 -14.03 -13.48
C GLU A 616 4.76 -14.84 -12.25
N LEU A 617 5.90 -15.54 -12.34
CA LEU A 617 6.48 -16.29 -11.22
C LEU A 617 5.45 -17.19 -10.49
N SER A 618 4.59 -17.85 -11.26
CA SER A 618 3.41 -18.54 -10.76
C SER A 618 3.35 -19.99 -11.26
N SER A 619 2.35 -20.76 -10.86
CA SER A 619 2.17 -22.13 -11.36
C SER A 619 0.71 -22.57 -11.26
N LYS A 620 0.26 -23.46 -12.14
CA LYS A 620 -1.11 -24.00 -12.16
C LYS A 620 -2.16 -22.90 -12.31
N ALA A 621 -2.51 -22.57 -13.55
CA ALA A 621 -3.54 -21.57 -13.84
C ALA A 621 -4.49 -22.01 -14.96
N VAL A 622 -5.77 -21.68 -14.81
CA VAL A 622 -6.78 -21.76 -15.87
C VAL A 622 -7.16 -20.34 -16.27
N VAL A 623 -6.99 -20.04 -17.55
CA VAL A 623 -7.47 -18.79 -18.18
C VAL A 623 -8.48 -19.23 -19.22
N ALA A 624 -9.78 -19.12 -18.91
CA ALA A 624 -10.80 -19.62 -19.81
C ALA A 624 -11.99 -18.70 -19.96
N ASP A 625 -12.61 -18.67 -21.14
CA ASP A 625 -13.84 -17.92 -21.36
C ASP A 625 -13.71 -16.40 -21.12
N ASN A 626 -12.54 -15.82 -21.41
CA ASN A 626 -12.32 -14.38 -21.26
C ASN A 626 -12.34 -13.67 -22.62
N VAL A 627 -12.82 -12.43 -22.63
CA VAL A 627 -12.63 -11.48 -23.73
C VAL A 627 -11.45 -10.58 -23.36
N ILE A 628 -10.34 -10.71 -24.08
CA ILE A 628 -9.09 -10.01 -23.79
C ILE A 628 -8.72 -9.16 -25.00
N THR A 629 -8.87 -7.84 -24.89
CA THR A 629 -8.72 -6.93 -26.03
C THR A 629 -7.91 -5.68 -25.71
N GLY A 630 -7.19 -5.13 -26.70
CA GLY A 630 -6.53 -3.82 -26.61
C GLY A 630 -5.33 -3.74 -25.66
N GLY A 631 -4.34 -2.91 -26.00
CA GLY A 631 -3.11 -2.73 -25.20
C GLY A 631 -1.85 -3.21 -25.90
N LYS A 632 -0.76 -3.49 -25.16
CA LYS A 632 0.49 -4.02 -25.74
C LYS A 632 0.48 -5.54 -25.84
N ALA A 633 0.09 -6.22 -24.78
CA ALA A 633 0.03 -7.67 -24.72
C ALA A 633 -1.28 -8.16 -24.10
N GLY A 634 -1.90 -9.20 -24.67
CA GLY A 634 -3.14 -9.76 -24.14
C GLY A 634 -2.92 -10.60 -22.90
N LEU A 635 -2.33 -11.78 -23.09
CA LEU A 635 -1.96 -12.68 -22.00
C LEU A 635 -0.44 -12.86 -21.97
N GLN A 636 0.19 -12.49 -20.86
CA GLN A 636 1.60 -12.77 -20.60
C GLN A 636 1.73 -13.95 -19.63
N ILE A 637 2.51 -14.96 -20.01
CA ILE A 637 2.89 -16.11 -19.18
C ILE A 637 4.41 -16.06 -19.02
N PHE A 638 4.87 -15.68 -17.84
CA PHE A 638 6.27 -15.37 -17.59
C PHE A 638 6.78 -16.12 -16.37
N ASN A 639 7.82 -16.93 -16.53
CA ASN A 639 8.34 -17.81 -15.49
C ASN A 639 7.22 -18.60 -14.80
N THR A 640 6.29 -19.14 -15.58
CA THR A 640 5.03 -19.73 -15.07
C THR A 640 4.73 -21.04 -15.79
N ASP A 641 4.44 -22.09 -15.03
CA ASP A 641 4.11 -23.42 -15.56
C ASP A 641 2.70 -23.90 -15.27
N ASP A 642 2.29 -24.97 -15.96
CA ASP A 642 0.99 -25.62 -15.81
C ASP A 642 -0.18 -24.67 -16.09
N VAL A 643 -0.19 -24.07 -17.29
CA VAL A 643 -1.21 -23.09 -17.69
C VAL A 643 -2.13 -23.66 -18.76
N ARG A 644 -3.43 -23.57 -18.54
CA ARG A 644 -4.47 -23.98 -19.49
C ARG A 644 -5.25 -22.77 -19.97
N VAL A 645 -5.06 -22.40 -21.23
CA VAL A 645 -5.69 -21.25 -21.89
C VAL A 645 -6.76 -21.76 -22.85
N TYR A 646 -8.03 -21.70 -22.45
CA TYR A 646 -9.14 -22.32 -23.17
C TYR A 646 -10.23 -21.32 -23.55
N ASN A 647 -10.73 -21.36 -24.79
CA ASN A 647 -11.97 -20.64 -25.13
C ASN A 647 -11.93 -19.14 -24.82
N ASN A 648 -10.80 -18.46 -25.07
CA ASN A 648 -10.71 -17.01 -24.92
C ASN A 648 -10.82 -16.32 -26.29
N SER A 649 -11.39 -15.11 -26.31
CA SER A 649 -11.38 -14.22 -27.48
C SER A 649 -10.32 -13.15 -27.28
N ILE A 650 -9.23 -13.20 -28.06
CA ILE A 650 -8.01 -12.41 -27.85
C ILE A 650 -7.75 -11.54 -29.09
N GLY A 651 -7.70 -10.21 -28.99
CA GLY A 651 -7.44 -9.36 -30.17
C GLY A 651 -7.13 -7.89 -29.88
N GLY A 652 -6.73 -7.13 -30.90
CA GLY A 652 -6.53 -5.68 -30.82
C GLY A 652 -5.25 -5.22 -30.11
N PHE A 653 -4.28 -6.11 -29.88
CA PHE A 653 -3.01 -5.76 -29.21
C PHE A 653 -1.99 -5.19 -30.18
N SER A 654 -1.20 -4.21 -29.74
CA SER A 654 -0.14 -3.59 -30.55
C SER A 654 1.12 -4.45 -30.68
N GLN A 655 1.35 -5.42 -29.79
CA GLN A 655 2.55 -6.27 -29.84
C GLN A 655 2.26 -7.77 -29.78
N PHE A 656 1.51 -8.25 -28.79
CA PHE A 656 1.37 -9.69 -28.56
C PHE A 656 -0.07 -10.08 -28.20
N GLY A 657 -0.63 -11.09 -28.86
CA GLY A 657 -1.85 -11.74 -28.35
C GLY A 657 -1.54 -12.50 -27.06
N VAL A 658 -0.70 -13.52 -27.17
CA VAL A 658 -0.15 -14.29 -26.04
C VAL A 658 1.38 -14.23 -26.07
N LYS A 659 1.99 -13.88 -24.94
CA LYS A 659 3.44 -13.78 -24.78
C LYS A 659 3.92 -14.77 -23.70
N ILE A 660 4.68 -15.77 -24.11
CA ILE A 660 5.22 -16.83 -23.25
C ILE A 660 6.73 -16.63 -23.14
N THR A 661 7.23 -16.32 -21.95
CA THR A 661 8.64 -15.99 -21.75
C THR A 661 9.26 -16.64 -20.51
N GLN A 662 10.58 -16.73 -20.52
CA GLN A 662 11.41 -17.16 -19.39
C GLN A 662 12.56 -16.17 -19.20
N ASP A 663 12.90 -15.88 -17.94
CA ASP A 663 14.16 -15.26 -17.54
C ASP A 663 14.97 -16.13 -16.56
N GLU A 664 16.04 -15.60 -15.98
CA GLU A 664 16.94 -16.30 -15.06
C GLU A 664 16.36 -16.61 -13.67
N ARG A 665 15.25 -15.97 -13.26
CA ARG A 665 14.72 -16.09 -11.90
C ARG A 665 14.27 -17.53 -11.62
N ARG A 666 14.60 -18.03 -10.43
CA ARG A 666 14.19 -19.34 -9.93
C ARG A 666 13.74 -19.25 -8.49
N GLN A 667 12.71 -20.01 -8.16
CA GLN A 667 12.09 -19.98 -6.83
C GLN A 667 13.09 -20.36 -5.73
N ALA A 668 13.96 -21.34 -6.01
CA ALA A 668 14.98 -21.83 -5.08
C ALA A 668 16.08 -20.80 -4.75
N THR A 669 16.37 -19.84 -5.63
CA THR A 669 17.54 -18.95 -5.52
C THR A 669 17.22 -17.47 -5.46
N ALA A 670 15.99 -17.06 -5.80
CA ALA A 670 15.61 -15.66 -5.75
C ALA A 670 15.64 -15.12 -4.31
N SER A 671 15.89 -13.81 -4.17
CA SER A 671 15.94 -13.14 -2.87
C SER A 671 14.56 -12.67 -2.37
N THR A 672 13.58 -12.59 -3.28
CA THR A 672 12.23 -12.07 -3.04
C THR A 672 11.24 -12.79 -3.94
N GLY A 673 9.94 -12.59 -3.68
CA GLY A 673 8.86 -13.17 -4.47
C GLY A 673 8.37 -14.56 -4.00
N GLN A 674 9.10 -15.27 -3.14
CA GLN A 674 8.59 -16.52 -2.59
C GLN A 674 7.48 -16.28 -1.57
N ASP A 675 6.52 -17.21 -1.52
CA ASP A 675 5.58 -17.30 -0.41
C ASP A 675 6.26 -17.93 0.81
N ARG A 676 6.49 -17.11 1.84
CA ARG A 676 7.16 -17.53 3.08
C ARG A 676 6.37 -18.53 3.91
N ARG A 677 5.11 -18.81 3.56
CA ARG A 677 4.28 -19.84 4.21
C ARG A 677 4.52 -21.24 3.64
N ARG A 678 5.41 -21.37 2.65
CA ARG A 678 5.72 -22.61 1.96
C ARG A 678 7.20 -22.98 2.16
N PRO A 679 7.57 -24.27 2.04
CA PRO A 679 8.97 -24.69 2.02
C PRO A 679 9.76 -23.96 0.93
N LEU A 680 11.08 -23.82 1.13
CA LEU A 680 11.99 -23.28 0.14
C LEU A 680 13.01 -24.36 -0.27
N PRO A 681 12.99 -24.86 -1.52
CA PRO A 681 12.02 -24.54 -2.56
C PRO A 681 10.61 -25.11 -2.31
N ASP A 682 9.59 -24.50 -2.90
CA ASP A 682 8.22 -24.99 -2.83
C ASP A 682 8.02 -26.03 -3.94
N PRO A 683 7.70 -27.29 -3.61
CA PRO A 683 7.61 -28.36 -4.60
C PRO A 683 6.49 -28.15 -5.63
N THR A 684 5.56 -27.23 -5.37
CA THR A 684 4.44 -26.89 -6.28
C THR A 684 4.69 -25.64 -7.11
N MET A 685 5.86 -24.99 -6.98
CA MET A 685 6.14 -23.71 -7.62
C MET A 685 7.50 -23.75 -8.32
N SER A 686 7.51 -23.84 -9.65
CA SER A 686 8.74 -24.04 -10.42
C SER A 686 9.47 -22.73 -10.75
N TRP A 687 8.72 -21.67 -11.09
CA TRP A 687 9.21 -20.48 -11.80
C TRP A 687 9.91 -20.79 -13.14
N VAL A 688 9.55 -21.93 -13.75
CA VAL A 688 10.14 -22.41 -15.00
C VAL A 688 9.03 -22.57 -16.02
N THR A 689 8.95 -21.66 -16.99
CA THR A 689 7.88 -21.63 -17.99
C THR A 689 7.75 -22.95 -18.74
N GLY A 690 6.54 -23.51 -18.78
CA GLY A 690 6.24 -24.71 -19.53
C GLY A 690 4.92 -25.39 -19.16
N LYS A 691 4.62 -26.53 -19.78
CA LYS A 691 3.35 -27.26 -19.63
C LYS A 691 2.15 -26.33 -19.90
N ILE A 692 2.11 -25.77 -21.12
CA ILE A 692 1.10 -24.79 -21.50
C ILE A 692 0.21 -25.39 -22.58
N THR A 693 -1.10 -25.35 -22.36
CA THR A 693 -2.09 -25.70 -23.38
C THR A 693 -2.81 -24.44 -23.83
N VAL A 694 -2.79 -24.17 -25.13
CA VAL A 694 -3.55 -23.09 -25.75
C VAL A 694 -4.57 -23.74 -26.67
N ALA A 695 -5.83 -23.76 -26.26
CA ALA A 695 -6.86 -24.48 -26.98
C ALA A 695 -8.17 -23.72 -27.15
N ASN A 696 -8.83 -23.94 -28.29
CA ASN A 696 -10.16 -23.38 -28.58
C ASN A 696 -10.23 -21.84 -28.50
N ASN A 697 -9.11 -21.11 -28.62
CA ASN A 697 -9.11 -19.64 -28.55
C ASN A 697 -9.30 -19.01 -29.93
N ALA A 698 -9.90 -17.82 -29.97
CA ALA A 698 -9.98 -17.00 -31.18
C ALA A 698 -8.96 -15.85 -31.08
N PHE A 699 -8.11 -15.70 -32.09
CA PHE A 699 -7.10 -14.64 -32.17
C PHE A 699 -7.47 -13.64 -33.27
N GLY A 700 -8.04 -12.51 -32.88
CA GLY A 700 -8.34 -11.37 -33.75
C GLY A 700 -7.09 -10.60 -34.19
N SER A 701 -7.29 -9.60 -35.05
CA SER A 701 -6.23 -8.73 -35.58
C SER A 701 -5.38 -8.11 -34.46
N GLY A 702 -4.07 -8.01 -34.67
CA GLY A 702 -3.13 -7.38 -33.75
C GLY A 702 -1.78 -7.11 -34.41
N GLY A 703 -0.82 -6.63 -33.62
CA GLY A 703 0.56 -6.34 -34.02
C GLY A 703 1.53 -7.46 -33.66
N SER A 704 2.75 -7.37 -34.21
CA SER A 704 3.92 -8.28 -34.10
C SER A 704 3.66 -9.80 -34.10
N TYR A 705 3.04 -10.37 -33.07
CA TYR A 705 2.78 -11.82 -32.95
C TYR A 705 1.41 -12.11 -32.30
N GLN A 706 0.66 -13.07 -32.83
CA GLN A 706 -0.53 -13.59 -32.15
C GLN A 706 -0.13 -14.47 -30.95
N VAL A 707 0.90 -15.31 -31.12
CA VAL A 707 1.59 -15.99 -30.02
C VAL A 707 3.10 -15.81 -30.16
N PHE A 708 3.78 -15.45 -29.08
CA PHE A 708 5.24 -15.32 -29.03
C PHE A 708 5.81 -16.18 -27.91
N VAL A 709 6.80 -17.01 -28.22
CA VAL A 709 7.48 -17.87 -27.25
C VAL A 709 8.98 -17.64 -27.31
N LEU A 710 9.59 -17.23 -26.19
CA LEU A 710 11.04 -17.07 -26.09
C LEU A 710 11.53 -17.21 -24.65
N ASP A 711 12.49 -18.09 -24.42
CA ASP A 711 13.39 -17.95 -23.27
C ASP A 711 14.43 -16.89 -23.61
N GLY A 712 14.51 -15.82 -22.81
CA GLY A 712 15.46 -14.75 -23.07
C GLY A 712 16.81 -14.91 -22.36
N LYS A 713 16.98 -15.94 -21.51
CA LYS A 713 18.07 -15.97 -20.53
C LYS A 713 18.64 -17.34 -20.21
N THR A 714 17.88 -18.43 -20.33
CA THR A 714 18.26 -19.75 -19.77
C THR A 714 18.51 -20.85 -20.81
N ASN A 715 18.62 -20.48 -22.08
CA ASN A 715 18.93 -21.35 -23.23
C ASN A 715 17.91 -22.48 -23.47
N ARG A 716 16.69 -22.34 -22.95
CA ARG A 716 15.62 -23.33 -23.18
C ARG A 716 14.93 -23.03 -24.48
N SER A 717 14.97 -23.96 -25.42
CA SER A 717 14.16 -23.85 -26.64
C SER A 717 12.67 -23.95 -26.30
N ALA A 718 11.82 -23.31 -27.11
CA ALA A 718 10.37 -23.44 -27.00
C ALA A 718 9.90 -24.92 -27.12
N ASP A 719 10.63 -25.76 -27.85
CA ASP A 719 10.37 -27.21 -27.95
C ASP A 719 10.49 -27.93 -26.60
N SER A 720 11.37 -27.45 -25.71
CA SER A 720 11.56 -28.02 -24.37
C SER A 720 10.51 -27.56 -23.34
N MET A 721 9.61 -26.63 -23.71
CA MET A 721 8.66 -26.04 -22.78
C MET A 721 7.33 -26.81 -22.69
N GLY A 722 7.08 -27.80 -23.56
CA GLY A 722 5.83 -28.58 -23.50
C GLY A 722 4.58 -27.72 -23.76
N ILE A 723 4.61 -26.92 -24.83
CA ILE A 723 3.51 -26.05 -25.25
C ILE A 723 2.71 -26.76 -26.35
N SER A 724 1.38 -26.69 -26.31
CA SER A 724 0.49 -27.27 -27.33
C SER A 724 -0.57 -26.28 -27.84
N PHE A 725 -0.92 -26.41 -29.12
CA PHE A 725 -1.93 -25.58 -29.79
C PHE A 725 -2.96 -26.45 -30.51
N THR A 726 -4.23 -26.39 -30.11
CA THR A 726 -5.27 -27.16 -30.81
C THR A 726 -6.66 -26.51 -30.69
N GLY A 727 -7.52 -26.65 -31.68
CA GLY A 727 -8.83 -26.04 -31.70
C GLY A 727 -8.85 -24.52 -31.88
N ASN A 728 -7.71 -23.85 -32.08
CA ASN A 728 -7.67 -22.38 -32.15
C ASN A 728 -8.00 -21.87 -33.56
N ALA A 729 -8.55 -20.65 -33.63
CA ALA A 729 -8.68 -19.87 -34.84
C ALA A 729 -7.72 -18.68 -34.83
N PHE A 730 -6.88 -18.58 -35.86
CA PHE A 730 -5.87 -17.52 -35.99
C PHE A 730 -6.17 -16.54 -37.13
N ASN A 731 -5.71 -15.30 -36.95
CA ASN A 731 -5.06 -14.48 -37.98
C ASN A 731 -4.24 -15.18 -39.07
N GLN A 732 -4.63 -15.17 -40.34
CA GLN A 732 -3.65 -15.43 -41.42
C GLN A 732 -2.73 -14.23 -41.61
N ARG A 733 -1.43 -14.49 -41.72
CA ARG A 733 -0.44 -13.48 -42.13
C ARG A 733 -0.25 -13.51 -43.64
N ARG A 734 -0.36 -12.35 -44.30
CA ARG A 734 -0.11 -12.19 -45.75
C ARG A 734 1.05 -11.26 -46.07
N THR A 735 1.29 -10.28 -45.21
CA THR A 735 2.37 -9.30 -45.38
C THR A 735 3.25 -9.27 -44.14
N THR A 736 4.46 -8.73 -44.30
CA THR A 736 5.41 -8.61 -43.19
C THR A 736 4.96 -7.61 -42.12
N ALA A 737 4.09 -6.66 -42.48
CA ALA A 737 3.47 -5.68 -41.58
C ALA A 737 2.40 -6.29 -40.65
N GLN A 738 1.84 -7.45 -41.02
CA GLN A 738 0.84 -8.15 -40.23
C GLN A 738 1.50 -9.06 -39.19
N ALA A 739 0.79 -9.30 -38.08
CA ALA A 739 1.27 -10.15 -37.01
C ALA A 739 1.64 -11.56 -37.50
N THR A 740 2.78 -12.03 -37.04
CA THR A 740 3.18 -13.44 -37.17
C THR A 740 2.20 -14.32 -36.38
N LEU A 741 1.86 -15.50 -36.92
CA LEU A 741 0.93 -16.40 -36.26
C LEU A 741 1.56 -16.98 -34.98
N VAL A 742 2.71 -17.67 -35.07
CA VAL A 742 3.51 -18.04 -33.90
C VAL A 742 4.99 -17.67 -34.09
N GLY A 743 5.56 -16.96 -33.13
CA GLY A 743 7.01 -16.84 -32.95
C GLY A 743 7.53 -17.95 -32.05
N TRP A 744 8.46 -18.77 -32.54
CA TRP A 744 8.98 -19.95 -31.87
C TRP A 744 10.47 -19.83 -31.54
N GLY A 745 10.79 -19.65 -30.26
CA GLY A 745 12.15 -19.42 -29.76
C GLY A 745 13.07 -20.64 -29.84
N GLY A 746 14.31 -20.42 -30.30
CA GLY A 746 15.42 -21.37 -30.22
C GLY A 746 16.04 -21.45 -28.83
N GLY A 747 17.06 -22.31 -28.66
CA GLY A 747 17.78 -22.50 -27.40
C GLY A 747 18.96 -21.54 -27.17
N ASP A 748 19.03 -20.43 -27.92
CA ASP A 748 20.14 -19.48 -27.93
C ASP A 748 19.79 -18.11 -27.32
N ASN A 749 18.62 -18.02 -26.69
CA ASN A 749 18.01 -16.83 -26.09
C ASN A 749 17.61 -15.69 -27.03
N LYS A 750 17.79 -15.85 -28.35
CA LYS A 750 17.69 -14.73 -29.30
C LYS A 750 16.88 -15.08 -30.54
N THR A 751 17.09 -16.27 -31.09
CA THR A 751 16.50 -16.66 -32.36
C THR A 751 15.03 -17.00 -32.16
N VAL A 752 14.17 -16.42 -33.01
CA VAL A 752 12.74 -16.70 -33.07
C VAL A 752 12.38 -17.08 -34.50
N THR A 753 12.00 -18.34 -34.70
CA THR A 753 11.49 -18.84 -35.98
C THR A 753 10.03 -18.42 -36.13
N ARG A 754 9.66 -17.89 -37.30
CA ARG A 754 8.26 -17.51 -37.57
C ARG A 754 7.52 -18.70 -38.19
N LEU A 755 6.46 -19.13 -37.55
CA LEU A 755 5.47 -20.05 -38.09
C LEU A 755 4.30 -19.19 -38.55
N ASP A 756 4.30 -18.81 -39.84
CA ASP A 756 3.39 -17.78 -40.37
C ASP A 756 2.00 -18.31 -40.78
N SER A 757 1.79 -19.63 -40.73
CA SER A 757 0.51 -20.25 -41.09
C SER A 757 0.18 -21.46 -40.20
N VAL A 758 -1.09 -21.82 -40.16
CA VAL A 758 -1.57 -23.06 -39.54
C VAL A 758 -0.91 -24.29 -40.16
N ALA A 759 -0.63 -24.28 -41.47
CA ALA A 759 0.10 -25.38 -42.12
C ALA A 759 1.52 -25.53 -41.55
N ALA A 760 2.24 -24.43 -41.30
CA ALA A 760 3.55 -24.47 -40.64
C ALA A 760 3.45 -24.97 -39.19
N LEU A 761 2.40 -24.58 -38.46
CA LEU A 761 2.15 -25.05 -37.11
C LEU A 761 1.84 -26.56 -37.08
N SER A 762 1.04 -27.06 -38.03
CA SER A 762 0.73 -28.49 -38.17
C SER A 762 1.92 -29.32 -38.68
N ALA A 763 2.81 -28.75 -39.50
CA ALA A 763 4.06 -29.40 -39.88
C ALA A 763 5.00 -29.62 -38.68
N LYS A 764 4.94 -28.72 -37.71
CA LYS A 764 5.68 -28.84 -36.46
C LYS A 764 5.15 -29.94 -35.54
N ASN A 765 3.83 -30.07 -35.47
CA ASN A 765 3.18 -31.18 -34.78
C ASN A 765 1.86 -31.52 -35.46
N SER A 766 1.80 -32.68 -36.10
CA SER A 766 0.66 -33.14 -36.88
C SER A 766 -0.56 -33.50 -36.03
N SER A 767 -0.54 -33.35 -34.70
CA SER A 767 -1.71 -33.43 -33.82
C SER A 767 -2.38 -32.07 -33.58
N TRP A 768 -1.69 -30.96 -33.86
CA TRP A 768 -2.18 -29.60 -33.66
C TRP A 768 -3.16 -29.20 -34.78
N ARG A 769 -4.46 -29.37 -34.54
CA ARG A 769 -5.55 -28.96 -35.45
C ARG A 769 -5.93 -27.52 -35.15
N ASN A 770 -5.75 -26.60 -36.09
CA ASN A 770 -6.15 -25.20 -35.94
C ASN A 770 -6.74 -24.72 -37.27
N VAL A 771 -7.38 -23.55 -37.29
CA VAL A 771 -7.83 -22.88 -38.51
C VAL A 771 -7.26 -21.47 -38.57
N GLU A 772 -7.18 -20.91 -39.77
CA GLU A 772 -6.84 -19.51 -39.99
C GLU A 772 -7.85 -18.84 -40.90
N THR A 773 -8.04 -17.54 -40.70
CA THR A 773 -8.86 -16.67 -41.54
C THR A 773 -8.31 -16.52 -42.94
N SER A 774 -9.16 -16.19 -43.92
CA SER A 774 -8.73 -15.84 -45.28
C SER A 774 -8.38 -14.35 -45.45
N SER A 775 -8.19 -13.59 -44.38
CA SER A 775 -7.70 -12.19 -44.36
C SER A 775 -7.50 -11.79 -42.90
N VAL A 776 -6.84 -10.66 -42.62
CA VAL A 776 -6.76 -10.17 -41.24
C VAL A 776 -8.09 -9.53 -40.84
N LEU A 777 -8.72 -10.07 -39.80
CA LEU A 777 -10.03 -9.70 -39.28
C LEU A 777 -9.91 -9.42 -37.77
N ASP A 778 -10.67 -8.44 -37.28
CA ASP A 778 -10.94 -8.33 -35.85
C ASP A 778 -11.81 -9.50 -35.36
N LEU A 779 -12.03 -9.59 -34.03
CA LEU A 779 -12.82 -10.67 -33.45
C LEU A 779 -14.27 -10.72 -34.00
N GLY A 780 -14.88 -9.56 -34.31
CA GLY A 780 -16.23 -9.50 -34.87
C GLY A 780 -16.30 -10.04 -36.30
N GLY A 781 -15.29 -9.74 -37.11
CA GLY A 781 -15.15 -10.24 -38.48
C GLY A 781 -14.89 -11.76 -38.55
N MET A 782 -14.37 -12.37 -37.48
CA MET A 782 -14.09 -13.82 -37.45
C MET A 782 -15.33 -14.69 -37.29
N THR A 783 -16.50 -14.13 -36.96
CA THR A 783 -17.75 -14.86 -36.64
C THR A 783 -18.07 -16.01 -37.60
N GLY A 784 -17.97 -15.78 -38.92
CA GLY A 784 -18.20 -16.81 -39.93
C GLY A 784 -17.25 -18.01 -39.83
N LEU A 785 -15.95 -17.75 -39.66
CA LEU A 785 -14.94 -18.80 -39.50
C LEU A 785 -15.15 -19.58 -38.20
N LEU A 786 -15.43 -18.89 -37.09
CA LEU A 786 -15.63 -19.52 -35.78
C LEU A 786 -16.83 -20.49 -35.82
N ALA A 787 -17.93 -20.08 -36.46
CA ALA A 787 -19.12 -20.90 -36.60
C ALA A 787 -18.92 -22.11 -37.52
N SER A 788 -18.16 -21.97 -38.61
CA SER A 788 -17.93 -23.07 -39.56
C SER A 788 -16.87 -24.08 -39.12
N SER A 789 -16.07 -23.77 -38.09
CA SER A 789 -14.88 -24.53 -37.72
C SER A 789 -15.05 -25.41 -36.47
N LEU A 790 -16.28 -25.68 -36.04
CA LEU A 790 -16.54 -26.47 -34.82
C LEU A 790 -15.95 -27.88 -34.85
N GLY A 791 -15.70 -28.44 -36.04
CA GLY A 791 -15.10 -29.77 -36.20
C GLY A 791 -13.65 -29.91 -35.72
N ILE A 792 -12.93 -28.80 -35.54
CA ILE A 792 -11.55 -28.82 -35.02
C ILE A 792 -11.47 -28.56 -33.51
N VAL A 793 -12.59 -28.20 -32.87
CA VAL A 793 -12.64 -27.84 -31.46
C VAL A 793 -12.21 -29.04 -30.61
N SER A 794 -11.19 -28.82 -29.78
CA SER A 794 -10.75 -29.82 -28.82
C SER A 794 -11.79 -30.01 -27.72
N THR A 795 -11.92 -31.25 -27.23
CA THR A 795 -12.82 -31.57 -26.12
C THR A 795 -12.51 -30.69 -24.92
N LEU A 796 -13.53 -29.99 -24.41
CA LEU A 796 -13.40 -29.18 -23.22
C LEU A 796 -13.20 -30.11 -22.00
N PRO A 797 -12.08 -30.00 -21.26
CA PRO A 797 -11.88 -30.78 -20.05
C PRO A 797 -13.02 -30.55 -19.05
N SER A 798 -13.46 -31.60 -18.38
CA SER A 798 -14.66 -31.54 -17.51
C SER A 798 -14.54 -30.52 -16.39
N ASP A 799 -13.33 -30.33 -15.86
CA ASP A 799 -13.07 -29.34 -14.82
C ASP A 799 -13.12 -27.90 -15.36
N ILE A 800 -12.63 -27.65 -16.59
CA ILE A 800 -12.78 -26.34 -17.26
C ILE A 800 -14.24 -26.09 -17.62
N ALA A 801 -14.94 -27.09 -18.17
CA ALA A 801 -16.36 -27.00 -18.50
C ALA A 801 -17.20 -26.59 -17.28
N ALA A 802 -16.94 -27.20 -16.12
CA ALA A 802 -17.56 -26.83 -14.86
C ALA A 802 -17.23 -25.38 -14.43
N LEU A 803 -15.97 -24.94 -14.57
CA LEU A 803 -15.56 -23.58 -14.21
C LEU A 803 -16.24 -22.48 -15.02
N ILE A 804 -16.57 -22.75 -16.29
CA ILE A 804 -17.20 -21.78 -17.19
C ILE A 804 -18.71 -22.02 -17.38
N GLY A 805 -19.29 -22.93 -16.60
CA GLY A 805 -20.74 -23.22 -16.63
C GLY A 805 -21.23 -23.85 -17.93
N GLN A 806 -20.40 -24.60 -18.65
CA GLN A 806 -20.72 -25.24 -19.93
C GLN A 806 -20.72 -26.78 -19.81
N PRO A 807 -21.52 -27.50 -20.59
CA PRO A 807 -21.40 -28.96 -20.66
C PRO A 807 -20.09 -29.36 -21.34
N GLY A 808 -19.48 -30.50 -20.98
CA GLY A 808 -18.26 -31.00 -21.65
C GLY A 808 -18.44 -31.32 -23.15
N SER A 809 -19.69 -31.44 -23.60
CA SER A 809 -20.06 -31.57 -25.01
C SER A 809 -20.08 -30.23 -25.77
N ALA A 810 -19.95 -29.09 -25.07
CA ALA A 810 -19.91 -27.78 -25.71
C ALA A 810 -18.77 -27.71 -26.73
N ARG A 811 -19.07 -27.10 -27.89
CA ARG A 811 -18.10 -26.89 -28.96
C ARG A 811 -18.15 -25.43 -29.36
N ARG A 812 -17.07 -24.71 -29.09
CA ARG A 812 -16.91 -23.29 -29.44
C ARG A 812 -15.44 -22.96 -29.58
N ILE A 813 -15.14 -21.99 -30.45
CA ILE A 813 -13.84 -21.32 -30.53
C ILE A 813 -14.05 -19.87 -30.08
N GLY A 814 -13.20 -19.39 -29.16
CA GLY A 814 -13.39 -18.13 -28.46
C GLY A 814 -14.27 -18.26 -27.21
N ALA A 815 -14.47 -17.12 -26.55
CA ALA A 815 -15.35 -16.99 -25.37
C ALA A 815 -16.82 -17.29 -25.73
N PHE A 816 -17.57 -17.82 -24.76
CA PHE A 816 -18.97 -18.23 -24.81
C PHE A 816 -19.95 -17.06 -24.86
#